data_AF-A0ABD3P4F9-F1
#
_entry.id   AF-A0ABD3P4F9-F1
#
_cell.length_a   1.000
_cell.length_b   1.000
_cell.length_c   1.000
_cell.angle_alpha   90.00
_cell.angle_beta   90.00
_cell.angle_gamma   90.00
#
_symmetry.space_group_name_H-M   'P 1'
#
loop_
_entity.id
_entity.type
_entity.pdbx_description
1 polymer ?
#
loop_
_entity_poly.entity_id
_entity_poly.type
_entity_poly.pdbx_seq_one_letter_code
_entity_poly.pdbx_strand_id
1 'polypeptide(L)'
;MAAAQCFPSSPAGTCLSSLPLSTTPPLTPLYSDCTLITPLFILGLSLLIISLAISHCVGPVDELGQLGPRGRRNYTWNERKYGAGGRFIDWWLFGGSVYIRALLFLWDWCFAGSVQEGDDGGENVFACFGVANRQKGGGEKDNVKKNEHKKHVHVGVVGYDSSLGAHGPVVLSWIRASIFILGWCSVCTFLMNTHAELTSWLSQYDGEPIAFLPTVVNDNLVSIAMHFLSVTQYVLGAGAEQINDTANSSRIGLIICTIIYQKVFVIALETALLIIGFLLNITGIYVPNGVSHPGGPRPHKIMRTPKWTDGQRHVMPKELLVNKDGKWRCAVAHDSHRDTNQKFKAAEKLGDLDEVKATLTGEPFGRQTWTRMNRQPRMDSTETEDDLNAALKKEFQQANASKSGPNNQQKSEKEEGPNIFQQIGDFLTNTPPKKPQSKPKDVKQTELVQTLASGGRPPLEFDPSKNVNSCDQIFRAQMISAYLEENGGNLPEEMAHMQSGEESKKPKTVMEAAQRGIAFYSMLQTSDGHWAGDYGGPHFLMPGLIVAWYIMGKPGLMLSPHHQELMLHYLRVHQQEDGGWGTHIESPSTMFGTVICYLAVRLLGAQKDEDWIKKGREFILKEGGAVMTSSWAKFWLCMIGCMDWKGHNSVPPEMWLLPNWFPFHPGRLWCHCRMVYLPMGYLYGSRFTYADAESDNLIKELREELYTESYDSIDWDGTRHLVAPMDNYSPIPLFMKFAQNCLSIYENWSIFAPFRNAVRKAGLEFCLEYMRAEDLQTNYIDIGPVNKALNLVAAYHASNFDLNNQAVQNHIMRVQDYLWVAEDGMKMQGYNGSQCWDTSFAIQAVWECGLLDKFPIMSSKVWAYLERTQILSTEASQASPAYQYESCENRDKFYRHVSKGGWPFSTSAHGWPISDCTGEGLKGVLALMDSPAVMGAVKSGVLKGINAERLHDAVNVILTLQNEDGGWATYENNRGFGWYEQLNPSEVFGDIMIDYSYVECSMASLTALAEFNEKFPSHRSKEIKFALRRGGEFMKSIQRDDGSWYGSWACCFTYGCWFGIEGLIKAGEDPSSESIQRCCRFLLSHQRPNGGWGEDFTSCYDKSYAVNGMQGYGDDGSGVVNTAWALMALSAAKCDDVKAIRRGVQYLMSRQLECGDWPQEGISGVFNRACGITYTAYRNVFPIWALGRCAATYGDSLDG
;
A
#
# COMPACT_ATOMS: atom_id res chain seq x y z
N MET A 1 37.52 -17.43 -29.72
CA MET A 1 38.89 -17.96 -29.50
C MET A 1 38.78 -19.44 -29.12
N ALA A 2 39.87 -20.21 -29.22
CA ALA A 2 39.91 -21.69 -29.07
C ALA A 2 39.67 -22.16 -27.61
N ALA A 3 39.54 -23.44 -27.24
CA ALA A 3 39.82 -24.76 -27.89
C ALA A 3 38.81 -25.80 -27.33
N ALA A 4 38.31 -26.86 -28.00
CA ALA A 4 38.82 -27.87 -28.95
C ALA A 4 39.31 -29.20 -28.31
N GLN A 5 39.02 -30.33 -28.99
CA GLN A 5 39.30 -31.78 -28.72
C GLN A 5 38.07 -32.60 -28.24
N CYS A 6 37.72 -33.78 -28.79
CA CYS A 6 38.35 -34.62 -29.83
C CYS A 6 37.33 -35.47 -30.65
N PHE A 7 37.68 -35.80 -31.89
CA PHE A 7 37.14 -36.87 -32.76
C PHE A 7 38.34 -37.72 -33.24
N PRO A 8 38.22 -39.04 -33.53
CA PRO A 8 37.99 -39.43 -34.94
C PRO A 8 37.33 -40.81 -35.20
N SER A 9 36.65 -40.97 -36.35
CA SER A 9 36.94 -42.00 -37.39
C SER A 9 35.83 -42.14 -38.45
N SER A 10 36.21 -42.56 -39.67
CA SER A 10 35.41 -42.86 -40.88
C SER A 10 36.25 -43.84 -41.75
N PRO A 11 35.93 -44.24 -43.02
CA PRO A 11 34.80 -43.93 -43.91
C PRO A 11 34.25 -45.14 -44.75
N ALA A 12 33.56 -44.82 -45.87
CA ALA A 12 33.19 -45.64 -47.07
C ALA A 12 31.76 -46.24 -47.14
N GLY A 13 31.04 -46.20 -48.29
CA GLY A 13 31.32 -45.51 -49.57
C GLY A 13 30.27 -45.74 -50.69
N THR A 14 30.35 -44.94 -51.77
CA THR A 14 29.84 -45.13 -53.17
C THR A 14 28.34 -45.46 -53.42
N CYS A 15 27.51 -44.73 -54.20
CA CYS A 15 27.54 -44.14 -55.57
C CYS A 15 26.92 -44.99 -56.71
N LEU A 16 26.30 -44.29 -57.68
CA LEU A 16 25.61 -44.66 -58.95
C LEU A 16 24.06 -44.69 -58.84
N SER A 17 23.22 -43.79 -59.42
CA SER A 17 23.17 -42.96 -60.65
C SER A 17 22.39 -43.56 -61.83
N SER A 18 21.25 -42.94 -62.19
CA SER A 18 20.70 -42.91 -63.56
C SER A 18 19.94 -41.58 -63.80
N LEU A 19 19.80 -41.18 -65.07
CA LEU A 19 19.54 -39.83 -65.62
C LEU A 19 18.24 -39.83 -66.47
N PRO A 20 17.79 -38.75 -67.19
CA PRO A 20 17.78 -37.29 -66.92
C PRO A 20 16.47 -36.54 -67.38
N LEU A 21 16.41 -35.19 -67.15
CA LEU A 21 15.77 -34.11 -67.97
C LEU A 21 14.26 -34.21 -68.35
N SER A 22 13.37 -33.24 -68.08
CA SER A 22 13.45 -31.82 -68.50
C SER A 22 12.25 -30.93 -68.04
N THR A 23 12.39 -29.62 -68.21
CA THR A 23 11.38 -28.51 -68.21
C THR A 23 10.74 -28.03 -66.89
N THR A 24 10.69 -26.69 -66.75
CA THR A 24 10.04 -25.88 -65.70
C THR A 24 8.62 -25.44 -66.13
N PRO A 25 7.67 -25.17 -65.19
CA PRO A 25 7.43 -23.79 -64.70
C PRO A 25 6.92 -23.76 -63.23
N PRO A 26 6.22 -22.72 -62.72
CA PRO A 26 6.79 -21.49 -62.14
C PRO A 26 6.55 -21.34 -60.62
N LEU A 27 7.10 -20.26 -60.04
CA LEU A 27 6.97 -19.87 -58.63
C LEU A 27 5.52 -19.63 -58.17
N THR A 28 5.17 -20.13 -56.98
CA THR A 28 4.06 -19.67 -56.15
C THR A 28 4.59 -19.23 -54.77
N PRO A 29 4.12 -18.12 -54.17
CA PRO A 29 4.60 -17.65 -52.88
C PRO A 29 3.89 -18.32 -51.71
N LEU A 30 4.63 -18.62 -50.63
CA LEU A 30 4.04 -19.00 -49.33
C LEU A 30 3.31 -17.80 -48.72
N TYR A 31 1.98 -17.82 -48.72
CA TYR A 31 1.11 -16.96 -47.88
C TYR A 31 -0.25 -17.64 -47.66
N SER A 32 -0.36 -18.51 -46.65
CA SER A 32 -1.64 -19.13 -46.24
C SER A 32 -1.89 -19.14 -44.73
N ASP A 33 -0.86 -19.15 -43.89
CA ASP A 33 -1.01 -19.61 -42.50
C ASP A 33 -1.12 -18.49 -41.44
N CYS A 34 -1.17 -17.21 -41.86
CA CYS A 34 -1.23 -16.05 -40.95
C CYS A 34 -2.62 -15.41 -40.79
N THR A 35 -3.67 -15.93 -41.44
CA THR A 35 -4.99 -15.27 -41.51
C THR A 35 -5.98 -15.64 -40.40
N LEU A 36 -5.71 -16.67 -39.59
CA LEU A 36 -6.63 -17.16 -38.55
C LEU A 36 -6.47 -16.50 -37.17
N ILE A 37 -5.32 -15.88 -36.88
CA ILE A 37 -4.98 -15.42 -35.53
C ILE A 37 -5.70 -14.11 -35.16
N THR A 38 -5.75 -13.14 -36.08
CA THR A 38 -6.38 -11.83 -35.83
C THR A 38 -7.90 -11.92 -35.61
N PRO A 39 -8.68 -12.72 -36.39
CA PRO A 39 -10.11 -12.88 -36.16
C PRO A 39 -10.45 -13.52 -34.82
N LEU A 40 -9.71 -14.55 -34.39
CA LEU A 40 -9.93 -15.22 -33.11
C LEU A 40 -9.66 -14.31 -31.91
N PHE A 41 -8.62 -13.46 -31.99
CA PHE A 41 -8.33 -12.45 -30.97
C PHE A 41 -9.45 -11.39 -30.87
N ILE A 42 -9.95 -10.90 -32.01
CA ILE A 42 -11.07 -9.94 -32.06
C ILE A 42 -12.37 -10.58 -31.57
N LEU A 43 -12.62 -11.86 -31.90
CA LEU A 43 -13.78 -12.61 -31.43
C LEU A 43 -13.74 -12.82 -29.92
N GLY A 44 -12.59 -13.22 -29.36
CA GLY A 44 -12.40 -13.35 -27.91
C GLY A 44 -12.63 -12.04 -27.17
N LEU A 45 -12.09 -10.92 -27.69
CA LEU A 45 -12.31 -9.59 -27.12
C LEU A 45 -13.79 -9.16 -27.20
N SER A 46 -14.48 -9.47 -28.31
CA SER A 46 -15.89 -9.14 -28.53
C SER A 46 -16.81 -9.97 -27.63
N LEU A 47 -16.56 -11.27 -27.50
CA LEU A 47 -17.30 -12.15 -26.60
C LEU A 47 -17.06 -11.79 -25.13
N LEU A 48 -15.86 -11.34 -24.76
CA LEU A 48 -15.58 -10.80 -23.42
C LEU A 48 -16.42 -9.54 -23.14
N ILE A 49 -16.51 -8.61 -24.08
CA ILE A 49 -17.32 -7.38 -23.97
C ILE A 49 -18.83 -7.71 -23.91
N ILE A 50 -19.30 -8.68 -24.69
CA ILE A 50 -20.70 -9.13 -24.68
C ILE A 50 -21.03 -9.87 -23.37
N SER A 51 -20.13 -10.72 -22.87
CA SER A 51 -20.29 -11.43 -21.60
C SER A 51 -20.28 -10.47 -20.40
N LEU A 52 -19.43 -9.43 -20.44
CA LEU A 52 -19.45 -8.31 -19.48
C LEU A 52 -20.80 -7.58 -19.44
N ALA A 53 -21.44 -7.40 -20.61
CA ALA A 53 -22.76 -6.77 -20.71
C ALA A 53 -23.91 -7.68 -20.24
N ILE A 54 -23.86 -8.99 -20.55
CA ILE A 54 -24.90 -9.96 -20.18
C ILE A 54 -24.83 -10.34 -18.70
N SER A 55 -23.63 -10.53 -18.15
CA SER A 55 -23.42 -10.90 -16.73
C SER A 55 -23.86 -9.78 -15.77
N HIS A 56 -23.95 -8.54 -16.24
CA HIS A 56 -24.55 -7.42 -15.50
C HIS A 56 -26.09 -7.48 -15.40
N CYS A 57 -26.76 -8.42 -16.07
CA CYS A 57 -28.23 -8.45 -16.21
C CYS A 57 -28.93 -9.63 -15.51
N VAL A 58 -28.22 -10.66 -15.04
CA VAL A 58 -28.85 -11.90 -14.49
C VAL A 58 -28.11 -12.40 -13.24
N GLY A 59 -28.83 -12.55 -12.13
CA GLY A 59 -28.38 -13.22 -10.90
C GLY A 59 -29.42 -14.26 -10.42
N PRO A 60 -29.02 -15.26 -9.62
CA PRO A 60 -29.85 -16.43 -9.32
C PRO A 60 -30.99 -16.16 -8.32
N VAL A 61 -32.00 -17.04 -8.38
CA VAL A 61 -33.27 -17.00 -7.62
C VAL A 61 -33.30 -18.15 -6.60
N ASP A 62 -34.10 -17.97 -5.54
CA ASP A 62 -34.43 -18.85 -4.38
C ASP A 62 -33.86 -18.30 -3.05
N GLU A 63 -34.59 -18.19 -1.92
CA GLU A 63 -35.89 -18.79 -1.53
C GLU A 63 -36.90 -17.76 -0.95
N LEU A 64 -38.20 -18.09 -0.94
CA LEU A 64 -39.32 -17.28 -0.41
C LEU A 64 -39.78 -17.77 0.99
N GLY A 65 -39.86 -16.88 2.01
CA GLY A 65 -40.01 -17.33 3.41
C GLY A 65 -40.73 -16.43 4.45
N GLN A 66 -41.81 -15.74 4.08
CA GLN A 66 -42.84 -15.15 4.99
C GLN A 66 -42.48 -14.00 5.98
N LEU A 67 -43.49 -13.14 6.23
CA LEU A 67 -43.43 -11.93 7.07
C LEU A 67 -44.18 -12.10 8.41
N GLY A 68 -43.61 -11.56 9.49
CA GLY A 68 -44.22 -11.44 10.82
C GLY A 68 -44.12 -10.01 11.40
N PRO A 69 -44.95 -9.62 12.39
CA PRO A 69 -45.43 -8.24 12.47
C PRO A 69 -44.68 -7.33 13.46
N ARG A 70 -43.90 -6.37 12.93
CA ARG A 70 -43.64 -5.03 13.55
C ARG A 70 -42.96 -4.10 12.54
N GLY A 71 -43.77 -3.41 11.73
CA GLY A 71 -43.25 -2.51 10.70
C GLY A 71 -42.71 -1.17 11.25
N ARG A 72 -41.44 -0.88 10.98
CA ARG A 72 -40.93 0.47 10.68
C ARG A 72 -39.89 0.38 9.56
N ARG A 73 -40.17 1.02 8.42
CA ARG A 73 -39.19 1.23 7.34
C ARG A 73 -38.40 2.50 7.64
N ASN A 74 -37.08 2.42 7.61
CA ASN A 74 -36.19 3.58 7.43
C ASN A 74 -35.09 3.16 6.44
N TYR A 75 -35.18 3.65 5.20
CA TYR A 75 -34.09 3.64 4.24
C TYR A 75 -33.80 5.09 3.88
N THR A 76 -32.66 5.64 4.30
CA THR A 76 -32.15 6.91 3.76
C THR A 76 -31.51 6.64 2.40
N TRP A 77 -32.31 6.85 1.35
CA TRP A 77 -31.87 6.83 -0.03
C TRP A 77 -31.00 8.07 -0.32
N ASN A 78 -29.68 7.93 -0.47
CA ASN A 78 -28.89 8.98 -1.16
C ASN A 78 -27.54 8.53 -1.74
N GLU A 79 -27.49 7.41 -2.46
CA GLU A 79 -26.42 7.16 -3.45
C GLU A 79 -27.00 7.30 -4.87
N ARG A 80 -26.59 8.33 -5.61
CA ARG A 80 -27.09 8.56 -6.97
C ARG A 80 -26.42 7.62 -7.98
N LYS A 81 -26.99 6.43 -8.15
CA LYS A 81 -26.99 5.78 -9.47
C LYS A 81 -27.65 6.71 -10.49
N TYR A 82 -26.93 7.01 -11.57
CA TYR A 82 -27.32 7.17 -12.99
C TYR A 82 -26.40 8.18 -13.67
N GLY A 83 -25.51 7.70 -14.56
CA GLY A 83 -24.55 8.59 -15.23
C GLY A 83 -23.68 8.00 -16.36
N ALA A 84 -23.41 6.69 -16.37
CA ALA A 84 -22.56 6.05 -17.40
C ALA A 84 -23.34 5.08 -18.31
N GLY A 85 -24.00 4.05 -17.76
CA GLY A 85 -24.66 3.00 -18.55
C GLY A 85 -25.74 3.51 -19.51
N GLY A 86 -26.60 4.43 -19.04
CA GLY A 86 -27.62 5.07 -19.90
C GLY A 86 -27.00 5.83 -21.07
N ARG A 87 -25.94 6.62 -20.81
CA ARG A 87 -25.25 7.37 -21.87
C ARG A 87 -24.56 6.47 -22.88
N PHE A 88 -24.06 5.30 -22.49
CA PHE A 88 -23.46 4.35 -23.43
C PHE A 88 -24.51 3.77 -24.39
N ILE A 89 -25.67 3.35 -23.87
CA ILE A 89 -26.78 2.83 -24.68
C ILE A 89 -27.39 3.94 -25.56
N ASP A 90 -27.59 5.15 -25.03
CA ASP A 90 -28.03 6.30 -25.83
C ASP A 90 -27.02 6.62 -26.95
N TRP A 91 -25.72 6.63 -26.65
CA TRP A 91 -24.67 6.90 -27.64
C TRP A 91 -24.58 5.81 -28.70
N TRP A 92 -24.86 4.54 -28.36
CA TRP A 92 -24.85 3.43 -29.31
C TRP A 92 -26.13 3.40 -30.19
N LEU A 93 -27.31 3.56 -29.59
CA LEU A 93 -28.60 3.52 -30.32
C LEU A 93 -28.86 4.78 -31.15
N PHE A 94 -28.63 5.99 -30.60
CA PHE A 94 -28.78 7.23 -31.38
C PHE A 94 -27.56 7.50 -32.26
N GLY A 95 -26.34 7.23 -31.80
CA GLY A 95 -25.15 7.40 -32.64
C GLY A 95 -25.12 6.44 -33.83
N GLY A 96 -25.30 5.14 -33.59
CA GLY A 96 -25.27 4.11 -34.63
C GLY A 96 -26.29 4.36 -35.75
N SER A 97 -27.53 4.71 -35.39
CA SER A 97 -28.58 4.98 -36.38
C SER A 97 -28.32 6.25 -37.20
N VAL A 98 -27.69 7.29 -36.62
CA VAL A 98 -27.30 8.51 -37.35
C VAL A 98 -26.14 8.24 -38.32
N TYR A 99 -25.12 7.49 -37.90
CA TYR A 99 -23.97 7.17 -38.77
C TYR A 99 -24.34 6.20 -39.90
N ILE A 100 -25.23 5.23 -39.67
CA ILE A 100 -25.75 4.35 -40.72
C ILE A 100 -26.58 5.15 -41.74
N ARG A 101 -27.43 6.08 -41.30
CA ARG A 101 -28.20 6.95 -42.21
C ARG A 101 -27.30 7.90 -43.00
N ALA A 102 -26.25 8.45 -42.38
CA ALA A 102 -25.26 9.29 -43.07
C ALA A 102 -24.47 8.50 -44.14
N LEU A 103 -24.09 7.25 -43.84
CA LEU A 103 -23.41 6.37 -44.79
C LEU A 103 -24.31 5.93 -45.94
N LEU A 104 -25.59 5.65 -45.69
CA LEU A 104 -26.57 5.34 -46.75
C LEU A 104 -26.82 6.56 -47.65
N PHE A 105 -26.91 7.77 -47.10
CA PHE A 105 -27.07 9.00 -47.89
C PHE A 105 -25.84 9.34 -48.73
N LEU A 106 -24.63 9.12 -48.19
CA LEU A 106 -23.36 9.21 -48.95
C LEU A 106 -23.23 8.12 -50.02
N TRP A 107 -23.80 6.94 -49.80
CA TRP A 107 -23.86 5.86 -50.78
C TRP A 107 -24.82 6.21 -51.92
N ASP A 108 -26.04 6.67 -51.62
CA ASP A 108 -27.00 7.12 -52.63
C ASP A 108 -26.45 8.29 -53.46
N TRP A 109 -25.74 9.25 -52.84
CA TRP A 109 -25.08 10.34 -53.56
C TRP A 109 -23.93 9.89 -54.48
N CYS A 110 -23.16 8.87 -54.07
CA CYS A 110 -22.05 8.33 -54.86
C CYS A 110 -22.49 7.40 -56.01
N PHE A 111 -23.70 6.84 -55.97
CA PHE A 111 -24.15 5.80 -56.93
C PHE A 111 -25.45 6.13 -57.68
N ALA A 112 -26.17 7.20 -57.34
CA ALA A 112 -27.25 7.74 -58.18
C ALA A 112 -26.67 8.51 -59.39
N GLY A 113 -26.61 7.85 -60.54
CA GLY A 113 -26.11 8.46 -61.78
C GLY A 113 -26.98 9.62 -62.29
N SER A 114 -26.35 10.79 -62.44
CA SER A 114 -26.74 11.96 -63.26
C SER A 114 -28.24 12.17 -63.57
N VAL A 115 -28.86 13.14 -62.89
CA VAL A 115 -30.02 13.89 -63.41
C VAL A 115 -29.63 15.36 -63.54
N GLN A 116 -30.22 16.04 -64.51
CA GLN A 116 -29.76 17.32 -65.09
C GLN A 116 -29.96 18.54 -64.19
N GLU A 117 -29.33 19.66 -64.60
CA GLU A 117 -29.57 21.01 -64.10
C GLU A 117 -31.07 21.36 -64.04
N GLY A 118 -31.50 21.91 -62.91
CA GLY A 118 -32.83 22.47 -62.68
C GLY A 118 -32.89 23.14 -61.30
N ASP A 119 -33.39 24.36 -61.25
CA ASP A 119 -33.54 25.14 -60.01
C ASP A 119 -34.59 24.56 -59.04
N ASP A 120 -34.46 24.99 -57.78
CA ASP A 120 -35.40 24.88 -56.65
C ASP A 120 -35.70 23.52 -56.00
N GLY A 121 -35.38 23.46 -54.69
CA GLY A 121 -35.83 22.43 -53.73
C GLY A 121 -34.70 21.53 -53.20
N GLY A 122 -34.44 21.43 -51.89
CA GLY A 122 -35.07 22.07 -50.74
C GLY A 122 -34.37 21.66 -49.44
N GLU A 123 -34.65 22.37 -48.35
CA GLU A 123 -34.01 22.20 -47.04
C GLU A 123 -34.25 20.81 -46.41
N ASN A 124 -33.27 20.25 -45.68
CA ASN A 124 -33.41 19.59 -44.35
C ASN A 124 -32.18 18.74 -43.95
N VAL A 125 -31.20 19.35 -43.25
CA VAL A 125 -30.11 18.60 -42.54
C VAL A 125 -29.94 19.06 -41.07
N PHE A 126 -30.76 19.99 -40.56
CA PHE A 126 -30.66 20.51 -39.19
C PHE A 126 -31.96 20.41 -38.38
N ALA A 127 -32.34 19.17 -38.02
CA ALA A 127 -33.50 18.93 -37.15
C ALA A 127 -33.34 17.71 -36.21
N CYS A 128 -32.26 17.66 -35.41
CA CYS A 128 -32.09 16.67 -34.32
C CYS A 128 -31.44 17.23 -33.03
N PHE A 129 -31.39 18.55 -32.84
CA PHE A 129 -30.97 19.17 -31.57
C PHE A 129 -32.15 19.88 -30.90
N GLY A 130 -32.95 19.13 -30.15
CA GLY A 130 -34.04 19.66 -29.33
C GLY A 130 -33.54 20.21 -27.99
N VAL A 131 -33.55 21.53 -27.82
CA VAL A 131 -33.27 22.20 -26.55
C VAL A 131 -34.53 22.25 -25.69
N ALA A 132 -34.48 21.70 -24.46
CA ALA A 132 -35.54 21.85 -23.47
C ALA A 132 -35.17 22.91 -22.43
N ASN A 133 -35.75 24.10 -22.57
CA ASN A 133 -35.58 25.23 -21.65
C ASN A 133 -36.71 25.24 -20.61
N ARG A 134 -36.43 25.43 -19.31
CA ARG A 134 -37.46 25.65 -18.27
C ARG A 134 -37.46 27.11 -17.80
N GLN A 135 -38.57 27.81 -18.04
CA GLN A 135 -38.78 29.17 -17.58
C GLN A 135 -39.02 29.24 -16.05
N LYS A 136 -38.59 30.35 -15.44
CA LYS A 136 -39.23 30.96 -14.26
C LYS A 136 -39.58 32.41 -14.63
N GLY A 137 -40.84 32.83 -14.41
CA GLY A 137 -41.18 34.25 -14.25
C GLY A 137 -41.01 34.66 -12.78
N GLY A 138 -41.04 35.94 -12.39
CA GLY A 138 -41.20 37.18 -13.17
C GLY A 138 -41.53 38.36 -12.23
N GLY A 139 -41.17 39.60 -12.61
CA GLY A 139 -41.34 40.84 -11.82
C GLY A 139 -39.99 41.47 -11.45
N GLU A 140 -39.49 42.50 -12.15
CA GLU A 140 -39.86 43.94 -12.08
C GLU A 140 -39.45 44.61 -10.73
N LYS A 141 -38.81 45.80 -10.68
CA LYS A 141 -38.63 46.86 -11.69
C LYS A 141 -37.46 47.83 -11.33
N ASP A 142 -36.72 48.30 -12.34
CA ASP A 142 -36.25 49.69 -12.57
C ASP A 142 -35.34 50.45 -11.53
N ASN A 143 -34.39 51.34 -11.90
CA ASN A 143 -34.18 52.05 -13.18
C ASN A 143 -32.76 52.70 -13.35
N VAL A 144 -32.27 52.83 -14.61
CA VAL A 144 -31.54 53.99 -15.21
C VAL A 144 -30.11 54.36 -14.71
N LYS A 145 -29.09 54.67 -15.54
CA LYS A 145 -28.80 54.63 -17.01
C LYS A 145 -27.27 54.74 -17.21
N LYS A 146 -26.60 53.87 -17.98
CA LYS A 146 -26.12 54.01 -19.40
C LYS A 146 -25.05 52.90 -19.67
N ASN A 147 -24.55 52.59 -20.88
CA ASN A 147 -24.75 53.14 -22.24
C ASN A 147 -24.84 52.00 -23.32
N GLU A 148 -24.28 52.24 -24.51
CA GLU A 148 -24.25 51.38 -25.71
C GLU A 148 -23.23 50.21 -25.63
N HIS A 149 -23.50 48.95 -25.99
CA HIS A 149 -24.20 48.31 -27.14
C HIS A 149 -23.36 48.00 -28.41
N LYS A 150 -22.58 46.90 -28.34
CA LYS A 150 -22.52 45.87 -29.39
C LYS A 150 -22.55 44.49 -28.74
N LYS A 151 -23.47 43.62 -29.16
CA LYS A 151 -23.58 42.22 -28.68
C LYS A 151 -22.68 41.32 -29.52
N HIS A 152 -21.80 40.55 -28.88
CA HIS A 152 -21.32 39.28 -29.42
C HIS A 152 -21.42 38.19 -28.33
N VAL A 153 -21.79 36.99 -28.76
CA VAL A 153 -22.14 35.85 -27.92
C VAL A 153 -20.87 35.10 -27.50
N HIS A 154 -20.78 34.71 -26.23
CA HIS A 154 -19.71 33.81 -25.78
C HIS A 154 -19.88 32.42 -26.40
N VAL A 155 -18.95 32.07 -27.30
CA VAL A 155 -18.74 30.68 -27.72
C VAL A 155 -17.75 30.05 -26.75
N GLY A 156 -18.16 28.98 -26.08
CA GLY A 156 -17.25 28.14 -25.30
C GLY A 156 -16.33 27.35 -26.23
N VAL A 157 -15.02 27.57 -26.14
CA VAL A 157 -14.04 26.83 -26.92
C VAL A 157 -13.81 25.47 -26.27
N VAL A 158 -14.25 24.40 -26.93
CA VAL A 158 -13.77 23.04 -26.65
C VAL A 158 -12.46 22.88 -27.41
N GLY A 159 -11.36 22.68 -26.69
CA GLY A 159 -10.08 22.34 -27.28
C GLY A 159 -10.13 20.93 -27.88
N TYR A 160 -9.89 20.82 -29.18
CA TYR A 160 -9.64 19.54 -29.86
C TYR A 160 -8.14 19.35 -29.97
N ASP A 161 -7.62 18.23 -29.46
CA ASP A 161 -6.26 17.79 -29.76
C ASP A 161 -6.21 17.21 -31.19
N SER A 162 -5.17 17.54 -31.95
CA SER A 162 -5.14 17.41 -33.41
C SER A 162 -3.89 16.69 -33.92
N SER A 163 -3.91 15.36 -33.93
CA SER A 163 -2.83 14.53 -34.48
C SER A 163 -3.08 13.98 -35.90
N LEU A 164 -4.27 14.15 -36.48
CA LEU A 164 -4.59 13.65 -37.85
C LEU A 164 -5.39 14.60 -38.77
N GLY A 165 -5.74 15.81 -38.31
CA GLY A 165 -6.39 16.84 -39.15
C GLY A 165 -7.73 16.42 -39.80
N ALA A 166 -8.19 17.22 -40.77
CA ALA A 166 -9.52 17.08 -41.39
C ALA A 166 -9.73 15.80 -42.22
N HIS A 167 -8.68 15.02 -42.48
CA HIS A 167 -8.76 13.76 -43.24
C HIS A 167 -8.77 12.51 -42.34
N GLY A 168 -8.49 12.64 -41.05
CA GLY A 168 -8.54 11.55 -40.07
C GLY A 168 -9.84 10.72 -40.10
N PRO A 169 -11.05 11.32 -40.16
CA PRO A 169 -12.30 10.58 -40.24
C PRO A 169 -12.42 9.69 -41.48
N VAL A 170 -11.90 10.14 -42.63
CA VAL A 170 -11.95 9.39 -43.88
C VAL A 170 -11.02 8.18 -43.80
N VAL A 171 -9.76 8.36 -43.40
CA VAL A 171 -8.79 7.25 -43.27
C VAL A 171 -9.24 6.22 -42.23
N LEU A 172 -9.75 6.68 -41.08
CA LEU A 172 -10.33 5.78 -40.07
C LEU A 172 -11.59 5.06 -40.56
N SER A 173 -12.40 5.66 -41.44
CA SER A 173 -13.58 4.99 -42.00
C SER A 173 -13.20 3.80 -42.90
N TRP A 174 -12.18 3.95 -43.76
CA TRP A 174 -11.68 2.85 -44.60
C TRP A 174 -11.06 1.71 -43.78
N ILE A 175 -10.30 2.05 -42.73
CA ILE A 175 -9.72 1.05 -41.82
C ILE A 175 -10.82 0.32 -41.05
N ARG A 176 -11.81 1.04 -40.50
CA ARG A 176 -12.94 0.45 -39.76
C ARG A 176 -13.86 -0.40 -40.66
N ALA A 177 -14.12 0.04 -41.89
CA ALA A 177 -14.85 -0.74 -42.89
C ALA A 177 -14.10 -2.02 -43.26
N SER A 178 -12.78 -1.95 -43.43
CA SER A 178 -11.93 -3.12 -43.72
C SER A 178 -11.93 -4.12 -42.56
N ILE A 179 -11.83 -3.64 -41.30
CA ILE A 179 -11.93 -4.48 -40.10
C ILE A 179 -13.33 -5.12 -39.99
N PHE A 180 -14.39 -4.36 -40.29
CA PHE A 180 -15.76 -4.89 -40.28
C PHE A 180 -15.99 -5.95 -41.35
N ILE A 181 -15.49 -5.74 -42.58
CA ILE A 181 -15.57 -6.71 -43.69
C ILE A 181 -14.76 -7.97 -43.37
N LEU A 182 -13.54 -7.84 -42.85
CA LEU A 182 -12.72 -9.00 -42.46
C LEU A 182 -13.35 -9.78 -41.30
N GLY A 183 -13.90 -9.09 -40.30
CA GLY A 183 -14.68 -9.70 -39.22
C GLY A 183 -15.92 -10.42 -39.75
N TRP A 184 -16.68 -9.80 -40.67
CA TRP A 184 -17.86 -10.38 -41.29
C TRP A 184 -17.54 -11.61 -42.13
N CYS A 185 -16.49 -11.58 -42.96
CA CYS A 185 -16.03 -12.75 -43.71
C CYS A 185 -15.60 -13.90 -42.77
N SER A 186 -14.96 -13.58 -41.63
CA SER A 186 -14.58 -14.57 -40.62
C SER A 186 -15.80 -15.18 -39.92
N VAL A 187 -16.82 -14.37 -39.61
CA VAL A 187 -18.09 -14.83 -39.05
C VAL A 187 -18.88 -15.68 -40.06
N CYS A 188 -18.94 -15.29 -41.33
CA CYS A 188 -19.57 -16.13 -42.37
C CYS A 188 -18.84 -17.46 -42.56
N THR A 189 -17.50 -17.46 -42.56
CA THR A 189 -16.70 -18.70 -42.65
C THR A 189 -16.91 -19.59 -41.43
N PHE A 190 -16.95 -19.01 -40.22
CA PHE A 190 -17.29 -19.73 -38.99
C PHE A 190 -18.69 -20.33 -39.07
N LEU A 191 -19.70 -19.54 -39.42
CA LEU A 191 -21.09 -20.00 -39.56
C LEU A 191 -21.26 -21.09 -40.64
N MET A 192 -20.52 -21.02 -41.76
CA MET A 192 -20.51 -22.09 -42.77
C MET A 192 -19.88 -23.38 -42.25
N ASN A 193 -18.75 -23.29 -41.54
CA ASN A 193 -18.09 -24.47 -40.95
C ASN A 193 -18.94 -25.07 -39.82
N THR A 194 -19.48 -24.23 -38.93
CA THR A 194 -20.42 -24.66 -37.88
C THR A 194 -21.69 -25.24 -38.49
N HIS A 195 -22.21 -24.71 -39.60
CA HIS A 195 -23.35 -25.31 -40.32
C HIS A 195 -23.01 -26.70 -40.88
N ALA A 196 -21.81 -26.88 -41.46
CA ALA A 196 -21.36 -28.20 -41.94
C ALA A 196 -21.19 -29.20 -40.79
N GLU A 197 -20.61 -28.77 -39.66
CA GLU A 197 -20.45 -29.60 -38.46
C GLU A 197 -21.79 -29.92 -37.78
N LEU A 198 -22.70 -28.95 -37.62
CA LEU A 198 -24.04 -29.20 -37.07
C LEU A 198 -24.87 -30.13 -37.96
N THR A 199 -24.78 -29.98 -39.28
CA THR A 199 -25.50 -30.84 -40.24
C THR A 199 -24.93 -32.26 -40.22
N SER A 200 -23.60 -32.41 -40.13
CA SER A 200 -22.94 -33.70 -39.93
C SER A 200 -23.37 -34.35 -38.61
N TRP A 201 -23.38 -33.59 -37.51
CA TRP A 201 -23.77 -34.06 -36.18
C TRP A 201 -25.25 -34.46 -36.10
N LEU A 202 -26.16 -33.62 -36.63
CA LEU A 202 -27.59 -33.92 -36.70
C LEU A 202 -27.91 -35.13 -37.60
N SER A 203 -27.13 -35.36 -38.66
CA SER A 203 -27.27 -36.56 -39.51
C SER A 203 -26.86 -37.87 -38.82
N GLN A 204 -26.26 -37.79 -37.63
CA GLN A 204 -25.78 -38.92 -36.83
C GLN A 204 -26.52 -39.05 -35.48
N TYR A 205 -27.58 -38.25 -35.26
CA TYR A 205 -28.27 -38.17 -33.97
C TYR A 205 -29.54 -39.05 -33.92
N ASP A 206 -29.41 -40.26 -33.39
CA ASP A 206 -30.48 -41.28 -33.33
C ASP A 206 -31.56 -41.06 -32.24
N GLY A 207 -31.67 -39.85 -31.65
CA GLY A 207 -32.89 -39.42 -30.95
C GLY A 207 -33.08 -39.83 -29.48
N GLU A 208 -32.02 -40.14 -28.74
CA GLU A 208 -32.10 -40.39 -27.28
C GLU A 208 -32.35 -39.08 -26.48
N PRO A 209 -33.37 -39.01 -25.60
CA PRO A 209 -33.80 -37.76 -24.95
C PRO A 209 -32.89 -37.30 -23.80
N ILE A 210 -32.66 -35.98 -23.72
CA ILE A 210 -31.84 -35.34 -22.69
C ILE A 210 -32.55 -35.39 -21.32
N ALA A 211 -31.95 -36.09 -20.36
CA ALA A 211 -32.61 -36.63 -19.16
C ALA A 211 -32.99 -35.63 -18.02
N PHE A 212 -32.89 -34.31 -18.21
CA PHE A 212 -33.10 -33.33 -17.12
C PHE A 212 -34.16 -32.24 -17.41
N LEU A 213 -35.01 -32.43 -18.42
CA LEU A 213 -36.15 -31.52 -18.70
C LEU A 213 -37.47 -32.28 -18.78
N PRO A 214 -38.57 -31.75 -18.21
CA PRO A 214 -39.90 -32.34 -18.35
C PRO A 214 -40.29 -32.45 -19.84
N THR A 215 -40.84 -33.60 -20.25
CA THR A 215 -41.04 -33.98 -21.66
C THR A 215 -41.78 -32.91 -22.47
N VAL A 216 -42.83 -32.31 -21.88
CA VAL A 216 -43.63 -31.25 -22.52
C VAL A 216 -42.85 -29.96 -22.77
N VAL A 217 -41.82 -29.65 -21.97
CA VAL A 217 -40.94 -28.49 -22.20
C VAL A 217 -39.91 -28.81 -23.27
N ASN A 218 -39.41 -30.06 -23.30
CA ASN A 218 -38.45 -30.53 -24.29
C ASN A 218 -39.07 -30.55 -25.69
N ASP A 219 -40.26 -31.15 -25.86
CA ASP A 219 -40.95 -31.23 -27.16
C ASP A 219 -41.30 -29.84 -27.73
N ASN A 220 -41.71 -28.89 -26.88
CA ASN A 220 -42.01 -27.53 -27.33
C ASN A 220 -40.74 -26.71 -27.64
N LEU A 221 -39.67 -26.80 -26.84
CA LEU A 221 -38.42 -26.10 -27.14
C LEU A 221 -37.72 -26.70 -28.37
N VAL A 222 -37.70 -28.03 -28.51
CA VAL A 222 -37.18 -28.70 -29.70
C VAL A 222 -38.06 -28.38 -30.90
N SER A 223 -39.39 -28.38 -30.80
CA SER A 223 -40.26 -27.97 -31.91
C SER A 223 -40.08 -26.50 -32.29
N ILE A 224 -39.87 -25.57 -31.34
CA ILE A 224 -39.61 -24.16 -31.63
C ILE A 224 -38.21 -23.99 -32.24
N ALA A 225 -37.20 -24.66 -31.71
CA ALA A 225 -35.84 -24.63 -32.25
C ALA A 225 -35.79 -25.24 -33.66
N MET A 226 -36.45 -26.37 -33.89
CA MET A 226 -36.57 -27.01 -35.21
C MET A 226 -37.41 -26.17 -36.17
N HIS A 227 -38.46 -25.50 -35.71
CA HIS A 227 -39.22 -24.58 -36.55
C HIS A 227 -38.38 -23.36 -36.94
N PHE A 228 -37.66 -22.75 -35.98
CA PHE A 228 -36.75 -21.62 -36.22
C PHE A 228 -35.58 -22.02 -37.10
N LEU A 229 -35.00 -23.21 -36.92
CA LEU A 229 -33.99 -23.81 -37.79
C LEU A 229 -34.56 -24.10 -39.18
N SER A 230 -35.79 -24.60 -39.32
CA SER A 230 -36.42 -24.83 -40.63
C SER A 230 -36.73 -23.54 -41.38
N VAL A 231 -37.18 -22.49 -40.68
CA VAL A 231 -37.41 -21.15 -41.25
C VAL A 231 -36.07 -20.53 -41.63
N THR A 232 -35.04 -20.67 -40.80
CA THR A 232 -33.68 -20.23 -41.12
C THR A 232 -33.14 -21.00 -42.32
N GLN A 233 -33.23 -22.33 -42.34
CA GLN A 233 -32.79 -23.19 -43.44
C GLN A 233 -33.57 -22.94 -44.74
N TYR A 234 -34.85 -22.58 -44.66
CA TYR A 234 -35.65 -22.16 -45.82
C TYR A 234 -35.22 -20.79 -46.35
N VAL A 235 -34.97 -19.81 -45.48
CA VAL A 235 -34.48 -18.47 -45.87
C VAL A 235 -33.04 -18.53 -46.39
N LEU A 236 -32.18 -19.32 -45.76
CA LEU A 236 -30.81 -19.60 -46.20
C LEU A 236 -30.80 -20.37 -47.53
N GLY A 237 -31.64 -21.40 -47.66
CA GLY A 237 -31.74 -22.28 -48.82
C GLY A 237 -32.32 -21.57 -50.04
N ALA A 238 -33.45 -20.86 -49.90
CA ALA A 238 -34.02 -20.05 -50.97
C ALA A 238 -33.07 -18.90 -51.38
N GLY A 239 -32.35 -18.32 -50.41
CA GLY A 239 -31.27 -17.37 -50.69
C GLY A 239 -30.11 -18.01 -51.47
N ALA A 240 -29.69 -19.22 -51.10
CA ALA A 240 -28.60 -19.95 -51.75
C ALA A 240 -28.97 -20.42 -53.17
N GLU A 241 -30.18 -20.94 -53.40
CA GLU A 241 -30.67 -21.28 -54.74
C GLU A 241 -30.78 -20.05 -55.64
N GLN A 242 -31.37 -18.94 -55.15
CA GLN A 242 -31.38 -17.68 -55.91
C GLN A 242 -29.98 -17.13 -56.17
N ILE A 243 -29.04 -17.26 -55.23
CA ILE A 243 -27.65 -16.86 -55.45
C ILE A 243 -26.99 -17.74 -56.53
N ASN A 244 -27.25 -19.05 -56.56
CA ASN A 244 -26.69 -19.96 -57.56
C ASN A 244 -27.27 -19.71 -58.97
N ASP A 245 -28.59 -19.55 -59.10
CA ASP A 245 -29.23 -19.25 -60.39
C ASP A 245 -28.84 -17.85 -60.91
N THR A 246 -28.71 -16.86 -60.01
CA THR A 246 -28.37 -15.48 -60.40
C THR A 246 -26.86 -15.28 -60.59
N ALA A 247 -25.99 -16.14 -60.05
CA ALA A 247 -24.54 -16.10 -60.27
C ALA A 247 -24.16 -16.21 -61.76
N ASN A 248 -25.01 -16.82 -62.59
CA ASN A 248 -24.82 -16.91 -64.03
C ASN A 248 -25.35 -15.69 -64.82
N SER A 249 -25.99 -14.69 -64.20
CA SER A 249 -26.51 -13.50 -64.91
C SER A 249 -26.31 -12.16 -64.17
N SER A 250 -25.12 -11.59 -64.39
CA SER A 250 -24.71 -10.21 -64.03
C SER A 250 -24.51 -9.90 -62.53
N ARG A 251 -23.47 -9.09 -62.24
CA ARG A 251 -23.09 -8.68 -60.88
C ARG A 251 -24.18 -7.94 -60.10
N ILE A 252 -25.20 -7.39 -60.77
CA ILE A 252 -26.28 -6.61 -60.15
C ILE A 252 -27.22 -7.54 -59.37
N GLY A 253 -27.51 -8.74 -59.88
CA GLY A 253 -28.42 -9.68 -59.21
C GLY A 253 -27.88 -10.19 -57.87
N LEU A 254 -26.58 -10.46 -57.79
CA LEU A 254 -25.90 -10.86 -56.54
C LEU A 254 -25.98 -9.76 -55.46
N ILE A 255 -25.87 -8.48 -55.86
CA ILE A 255 -25.98 -7.33 -54.95
C ILE A 255 -27.42 -7.20 -54.43
N ILE A 256 -28.42 -7.34 -55.29
CA ILE A 256 -29.84 -7.28 -54.90
C ILE A 256 -30.19 -8.42 -53.93
N CYS A 257 -29.74 -9.66 -54.21
CA CYS A 257 -29.95 -10.80 -53.31
C CYS A 257 -29.29 -10.55 -51.94
N THR A 258 -28.07 -10.00 -51.91
CA THR A 258 -27.37 -9.66 -50.66
C THR A 258 -28.10 -8.59 -49.85
N ILE A 259 -28.67 -7.57 -50.51
CA ILE A 259 -29.46 -6.51 -49.85
C ILE A 259 -30.77 -7.07 -49.28
N ILE A 260 -31.48 -7.92 -50.03
CA ILE A 260 -32.71 -8.57 -49.57
C ILE A 260 -32.42 -9.45 -48.35
N TYR A 261 -31.38 -10.28 -48.45
CA TYR A 261 -30.92 -11.15 -47.37
C TYR A 261 -30.53 -10.36 -46.10
N GLN A 262 -29.78 -9.27 -46.26
CA GLN A 262 -29.43 -8.37 -45.15
C GLN A 262 -30.68 -7.79 -44.46
N LYS A 263 -31.69 -7.33 -45.23
CA LYS A 263 -32.92 -6.79 -44.66
C LYS A 263 -33.78 -7.86 -43.99
N VAL A 264 -33.89 -9.05 -44.56
CA VAL A 264 -34.63 -10.17 -43.95
C VAL A 264 -33.98 -10.60 -42.63
N PHE A 265 -32.64 -10.69 -42.57
CA PHE A 265 -31.93 -11.02 -41.33
C PHE A 265 -32.10 -9.96 -40.24
N VAL A 266 -31.99 -8.66 -40.57
CA VAL A 266 -32.21 -7.57 -39.61
C VAL A 266 -33.65 -7.57 -39.09
N ILE A 267 -34.65 -7.76 -39.97
CA ILE A 267 -36.05 -7.85 -39.56
C ILE A 267 -36.29 -9.07 -38.65
N ALA A 268 -35.68 -10.22 -38.94
CA ALA A 268 -35.78 -11.41 -38.09
C ALA A 268 -35.14 -11.18 -36.71
N LEU A 269 -33.97 -10.53 -36.65
CA LEU A 269 -33.28 -10.20 -35.41
C LEU A 269 -34.05 -9.17 -34.57
N GLU A 270 -34.54 -8.09 -35.18
CA GLU A 270 -35.36 -7.08 -34.51
C GLU A 270 -36.69 -7.69 -34.01
N THR A 271 -37.31 -8.56 -34.79
CA THR A 271 -38.54 -9.28 -34.40
C THR A 271 -38.27 -10.23 -33.22
N ALA A 272 -37.15 -10.96 -33.24
CA ALA A 272 -36.76 -11.83 -32.12
C ALA A 272 -36.50 -11.03 -30.83
N LEU A 273 -35.80 -9.89 -30.93
CA LEU A 273 -35.55 -8.99 -29.80
C LEU A 273 -36.84 -8.32 -29.30
N LEU A 274 -37.79 -7.99 -30.18
CA LEU A 274 -39.13 -7.52 -29.81
C LEU A 274 -39.94 -8.59 -29.09
N ILE A 275 -39.91 -9.84 -29.56
CA ILE A 275 -40.59 -10.98 -28.91
C ILE A 275 -39.96 -11.24 -27.52
N ILE A 276 -38.64 -11.24 -27.40
CA ILE A 276 -37.93 -11.36 -26.12
C ILE A 276 -38.30 -10.20 -25.18
N GLY A 277 -38.30 -8.96 -25.66
CA GLY A 277 -38.71 -7.79 -24.88
C GLY A 277 -40.18 -7.85 -24.44
N PHE A 278 -41.07 -8.35 -25.29
CA PHE A 278 -42.49 -8.53 -24.99
C PHE A 278 -42.72 -9.65 -23.96
N LEU A 279 -42.00 -10.77 -24.07
CA LEU A 279 -42.01 -11.86 -23.09
C LEU A 279 -41.47 -11.38 -21.73
N LEU A 280 -40.36 -10.65 -21.70
CA LEU A 280 -39.80 -10.07 -20.48
C LEU A 280 -40.77 -9.09 -19.79
N ASN A 281 -41.51 -8.29 -20.57
CA ASN A 281 -42.52 -7.37 -20.06
C ASN A 281 -43.77 -8.10 -19.52
N ILE A 282 -44.20 -9.19 -20.18
CA ILE A 282 -45.28 -10.06 -19.68
C ILE A 282 -44.89 -10.80 -18.39
N THR A 283 -43.61 -11.15 -18.22
CA THR A 283 -43.11 -11.82 -17.01
C THR A 283 -42.88 -10.89 -15.80
N GLY A 284 -43.02 -9.56 -15.96
CA GLY A 284 -43.13 -8.63 -14.83
C GLY A 284 -41.87 -8.48 -13.97
N ILE A 285 -40.67 -8.65 -14.54
CA ILE A 285 -39.40 -8.61 -13.78
C ILE A 285 -39.08 -7.17 -13.33
N TYR A 286 -39.42 -6.87 -12.08
CA TYR A 286 -39.23 -5.59 -11.41
C TYR A 286 -38.17 -5.74 -10.30
N VAL A 287 -37.17 -4.84 -10.23
CA VAL A 287 -36.04 -4.95 -9.28
C VAL A 287 -36.32 -4.18 -7.98
N PRO A 288 -36.29 -4.82 -6.79
CA PRO A 288 -36.20 -4.16 -5.50
C PRO A 288 -34.73 -3.94 -5.08
N ASN A 289 -34.46 -2.87 -4.34
CA ASN A 289 -33.14 -2.59 -3.77
C ASN A 289 -32.91 -3.28 -2.42
N GLY A 290 -31.66 -3.70 -2.18
CA GLY A 290 -31.04 -3.70 -0.85
C GLY A 290 -30.64 -5.06 -0.29
N VAL A 291 -29.33 -5.34 -0.28
CA VAL A 291 -28.71 -6.30 0.66
C VAL A 291 -27.40 -5.68 1.18
N SER A 292 -27.38 -5.38 2.48
CA SER A 292 -26.16 -5.29 3.28
C SER A 292 -25.99 -6.61 4.04
N HIS A 293 -24.78 -7.16 4.08
CA HIS A 293 -24.40 -8.24 5.00
C HIS A 293 -24.73 -7.86 6.46
N PRO A 294 -25.07 -8.83 7.36
CA PRO A 294 -24.02 -9.64 7.99
C PRO A 294 -24.41 -11.08 8.38
N GLY A 295 -23.40 -11.89 8.75
CA GLY A 295 -23.60 -13.06 9.61
C GLY A 295 -23.23 -14.43 9.04
N GLY A 296 -21.95 -14.63 8.71
CA GLY A 296 -21.39 -15.99 8.78
C GLY A 296 -21.48 -16.53 10.22
N PRO A 297 -21.60 -17.84 10.44
CA PRO A 297 -21.72 -18.40 11.79
C PRO A 297 -20.46 -18.09 12.60
N ARG A 298 -20.63 -17.47 13.77
CA ARG A 298 -19.53 -17.23 14.70
C ARG A 298 -19.00 -18.58 15.19
N PRO A 299 -17.70 -18.88 15.07
CA PRO A 299 -17.08 -19.85 15.96
C PRO A 299 -17.28 -19.38 17.40
N HIS A 300 -17.48 -20.35 18.30
CA HIS A 300 -17.72 -20.11 19.72
C HIS A 300 -16.65 -19.20 20.31
N LYS A 301 -17.09 -18.17 21.06
CA LYS A 301 -16.33 -17.27 21.96
C LYS A 301 -14.83 -17.61 22.07
N ILE A 302 -14.07 -17.31 21.02
CA ILE A 302 -12.64 -17.58 20.96
C ILE A 302 -12.01 -16.78 22.09
N MET A 303 -11.27 -17.45 22.98
CA MET A 303 -10.52 -16.73 24.00
C MET A 303 -9.42 -15.96 23.29
N ARG A 304 -9.62 -14.64 23.14
CA ARG A 304 -8.70 -13.67 22.51
C ARG A 304 -7.43 -13.44 23.34
N THR A 305 -6.97 -14.47 24.03
CA THR A 305 -5.84 -14.42 24.95
C THR A 305 -4.94 -15.60 24.61
N PRO A 306 -3.67 -15.39 24.26
CA PRO A 306 -2.68 -16.45 24.37
C PRO A 306 -2.52 -16.82 25.86
N LYS A 307 -2.95 -18.03 26.23
CA LYS A 307 -2.69 -18.64 27.53
C LYS A 307 -2.02 -19.99 27.37
N TRP A 308 -0.90 -20.09 28.02
CA TRP A 308 -0.11 -21.30 28.13
C TRP A 308 -0.63 -22.11 29.30
N THR A 309 -0.91 -23.39 29.06
CA THR A 309 -1.48 -24.30 30.05
C THR A 309 -0.54 -24.63 31.21
N ASP A 310 0.72 -24.16 31.14
CA ASP A 310 1.73 -24.29 32.18
C ASP A 310 1.71 -23.16 33.22
N GLY A 311 1.01 -22.04 32.94
CA GLY A 311 0.98 -20.86 33.80
C GLY A 311 2.35 -20.18 33.99
N GLN A 312 3.33 -20.45 33.14
CA GLN A 312 4.67 -19.88 33.28
C GLN A 312 4.72 -18.46 32.72
N ARG A 313 5.41 -17.56 33.43
CA ARG A 313 5.76 -16.24 32.89
C ARG A 313 6.86 -16.42 31.85
N HIS A 314 6.61 -16.00 30.63
CA HIS A 314 7.63 -16.03 29.58
C HIS A 314 8.60 -14.86 29.79
N VAL A 315 9.67 -15.15 30.52
CA VAL A 315 10.79 -14.21 30.70
C VAL A 315 11.85 -14.56 29.66
N MET A 316 12.21 -13.59 28.82
CA MET A 316 13.36 -13.76 27.92
C MET A 316 14.65 -13.96 28.72
N PRO A 317 15.52 -14.93 28.35
CA PRO A 317 16.82 -15.09 28.99
C PRO A 317 17.63 -13.79 28.87
N LYS A 318 18.20 -13.32 29.99
CA LYS A 318 18.94 -12.05 30.04
C LYS A 318 20.14 -12.05 29.11
N GLU A 319 20.69 -13.24 28.86
CA GLU A 319 21.81 -13.53 27.98
C GLU A 319 21.54 -13.18 26.51
N LEU A 320 20.27 -13.13 26.08
CA LEU A 320 19.87 -12.72 24.71
C LEU A 320 19.74 -11.21 24.56
N LEU A 321 19.47 -10.52 25.66
CA LEU A 321 19.11 -9.10 25.67
C LEU A 321 20.29 -8.20 26.04
N VAL A 322 21.35 -8.78 26.61
CA VAL A 322 22.46 -8.08 27.24
C VAL A 322 23.80 -8.53 26.64
N ASN A 323 24.65 -7.58 26.26
CA ASN A 323 25.98 -7.86 25.72
C ASN A 323 26.96 -8.36 26.81
N LYS A 324 28.17 -8.76 26.41
CA LYS A 324 29.23 -9.23 27.35
C LYS A 324 29.62 -8.22 28.44
N ASP A 325 29.30 -6.95 28.26
CA ASP A 325 29.62 -5.84 29.19
C ASP A 325 28.44 -5.49 30.12
N GLY A 326 27.34 -6.25 30.09
CA GLY A 326 26.15 -5.96 30.90
C GLY A 326 25.21 -4.90 30.32
N LYS A 327 25.43 -4.43 29.08
CA LYS A 327 24.60 -3.43 28.41
C LYS A 327 23.55 -4.06 27.49
N TRP A 328 22.31 -3.63 27.64
CA TRP A 328 21.19 -4.04 26.78
C TRP A 328 21.47 -3.70 25.31
N ARG A 329 21.14 -4.58 24.36
CA ARG A 329 21.16 -4.28 22.91
C ARG A 329 19.75 -4.40 22.31
N CYS A 330 19.20 -3.27 21.89
CA CYS A 330 18.01 -3.19 21.04
C CYS A 330 18.50 -2.71 19.68
N ALA A 331 18.05 -3.34 18.60
CA ALA A 331 18.21 -2.78 17.27
C ALA A 331 17.17 -1.67 17.08
N VAL A 332 17.50 -0.45 17.48
CA VAL A 332 16.74 0.74 17.06
C VAL A 332 17.22 1.18 15.68
N ALA A 333 16.39 1.87 14.90
CA ALA A 333 16.73 2.29 13.53
C ALA A 333 18.07 3.04 13.44
N HIS A 334 18.40 3.90 14.41
CA HIS A 334 19.71 4.58 14.52
C HIS A 334 20.89 3.59 14.71
N ASP A 335 20.70 2.57 15.54
CA ASP A 335 21.71 1.53 15.77
C ASP A 335 21.80 0.56 14.59
N SER A 336 20.70 0.32 13.88
CA SER A 336 20.69 -0.36 12.56
C SER A 336 21.52 0.43 11.56
N HIS A 337 21.26 1.74 11.37
CA HIS A 337 22.07 2.59 10.49
C HIS A 337 23.55 2.57 10.87
N ARG A 338 23.89 2.53 12.17
CA ARG A 338 25.29 2.39 12.63
C ARG A 338 25.87 1.00 12.35
N ASP A 339 25.11 -0.08 12.55
CA ASP A 339 25.54 -1.47 12.29
C ASP A 339 25.69 -1.73 10.79
N THR A 340 24.72 -1.30 9.98
CA THR A 340 24.77 -1.25 8.50
C THR A 340 26.01 -0.48 8.03
N ASN A 341 26.29 0.71 8.55
CA ASN A 341 27.53 1.45 8.25
C ASN A 341 28.81 0.70 8.69
N GLN A 342 28.79 -0.05 9.80
CA GLN A 342 29.91 -0.88 10.23
C GLN A 342 30.09 -2.13 9.36
N LYS A 343 28.99 -2.73 8.88
CA LYS A 343 28.97 -3.86 7.94
C LYS A 343 29.48 -3.47 6.57
N PHE A 344 29.07 -2.31 6.04
CA PHE A 344 29.67 -1.72 4.83
C PHE A 344 31.18 -1.57 5.00
N LYS A 345 31.65 -0.93 6.09
CA LYS A 345 33.09 -0.77 6.41
C LYS A 345 33.84 -2.07 6.71
N ALA A 346 33.15 -3.16 7.03
CA ALA A 346 33.73 -4.48 7.19
C ALA A 346 33.82 -5.23 5.85
N ALA A 347 32.82 -5.08 4.98
CA ALA A 347 32.84 -5.57 3.60
C ALA A 347 33.92 -4.86 2.77
N GLU A 348 34.09 -3.54 2.92
CA GLU A 348 35.21 -2.75 2.36
C GLU A 348 36.60 -3.30 2.73
N LYS A 349 36.73 -4.02 3.85
CA LYS A 349 37.99 -4.65 4.29
C LYS A 349 38.17 -6.09 3.79
N LEU A 350 37.15 -6.66 3.16
CA LEU A 350 37.11 -8.05 2.69
C LEU A 350 37.08 -8.18 1.16
N GLY A 351 36.82 -7.10 0.43
CA GLY A 351 36.84 -7.06 -1.03
C GLY A 351 37.22 -5.68 -1.58
N ASP A 352 38.13 -5.66 -2.55
CA ASP A 352 38.70 -4.45 -3.16
C ASP A 352 37.80 -3.90 -4.27
N LEU A 353 37.14 -2.76 -4.03
CA LEU A 353 36.38 -1.97 -5.02
C LEU A 353 36.26 -0.50 -4.59
N ASP A 354 37.01 0.39 -5.27
CA ASP A 354 36.94 1.85 -5.06
C ASP A 354 35.55 2.47 -5.34
N GLU A 355 34.67 1.75 -6.05
CA GLU A 355 33.33 2.18 -6.45
C GLU A 355 32.30 2.18 -5.28
N VAL A 356 32.58 1.45 -4.19
CA VAL A 356 31.74 1.45 -2.97
C VAL A 356 31.86 2.77 -2.20
N LYS A 357 33.02 3.43 -2.27
CA LYS A 357 33.36 4.63 -1.49
C LYS A 357 32.49 5.85 -1.78
N ALA A 358 31.81 5.90 -2.92
CA ALA A 358 31.05 7.06 -3.37
C ALA A 358 29.51 6.95 -3.20
N THR A 359 28.97 5.76 -2.95
CA THR A 359 27.65 5.43 -3.51
C THR A 359 26.59 4.94 -2.51
N LEU A 360 26.95 4.64 -1.25
CA LEU A 360 26.02 4.08 -0.25
C LEU A 360 26.11 4.68 1.17
N THR A 361 27.13 5.48 1.49
CA THR A 361 27.37 6.05 2.83
C THR A 361 26.54 7.32 3.11
N GLY A 362 25.23 7.23 2.91
CA GLY A 362 24.33 8.39 2.92
C GLY A 362 24.07 9.06 4.28
N GLU A 363 23.99 8.31 5.38
CA GLU A 363 23.87 8.88 6.73
C GLU A 363 24.73 8.15 7.78
N PRO A 364 25.97 8.62 7.96
CA PRO A 364 26.62 8.64 9.27
C PRO A 364 27.10 10.06 9.59
N PHE A 365 26.32 10.80 10.38
CA PHE A 365 26.73 12.10 10.94
C PHE A 365 27.23 13.14 9.92
N GLY A 366 26.34 13.53 9.01
CA GLY A 366 26.27 14.93 8.58
C GLY A 366 26.48 15.23 7.10
N ARG A 367 25.50 15.96 6.54
CA ARG A 367 25.88 17.17 5.80
C ARG A 367 26.52 18.12 6.81
N GLN A 368 27.85 18.12 6.83
CA GLN A 368 28.69 18.79 7.81
C GLN A 368 28.18 20.19 8.19
N THR A 369 27.98 20.41 9.50
CA THR A 369 27.85 21.74 10.08
C THR A 369 29.19 22.46 9.99
N TRP A 370 29.46 23.08 8.84
CA TRP A 370 30.61 23.96 8.66
C TRP A 370 30.41 25.26 9.46
N THR A 371 30.72 25.22 10.75
CA THR A 371 30.97 26.45 11.52
C THR A 371 32.15 27.17 10.89
N ARG A 372 31.86 28.36 10.36
CA ARG A 372 32.74 29.22 9.57
C ARG A 372 34.03 29.60 10.32
N MET A 373 35.08 28.80 10.16
CA MET A 373 36.45 29.28 10.41
C MET A 373 36.86 30.25 9.29
N ASN A 374 37.72 31.21 9.65
CA ASN A 374 38.03 32.36 8.81
C ASN A 374 38.67 32.00 7.47
N ARG A 375 38.35 32.79 6.44
CA ARG A 375 39.11 32.81 5.17
C ARG A 375 40.58 33.09 5.46
N GLN A 376 41.49 32.30 4.89
CA GLN A 376 42.73 32.78 4.28
C GLN A 376 43.30 31.73 3.27
N PRO A 377 44.32 32.05 2.47
CA PRO A 377 44.17 32.03 1.01
C PRO A 377 44.63 30.73 0.32
N ARG A 378 44.37 30.62 -0.99
CA ARG A 378 44.94 29.61 -1.87
C ARG A 378 46.47 29.55 -1.74
N MET A 379 47.02 28.35 -1.71
CA MET A 379 48.40 28.05 -2.08
C MET A 379 48.42 26.93 -3.13
N ASP A 380 49.48 26.91 -3.92
CA ASP A 380 49.59 26.12 -5.15
C ASP A 380 49.86 24.62 -4.92
N SER A 381 49.60 23.86 -5.97
CA SER A 381 49.99 22.46 -6.15
C SER A 381 51.50 22.28 -6.27
N THR A 382 52.07 21.32 -5.52
CA THR A 382 53.18 20.42 -5.95
C THR A 382 53.57 19.45 -4.82
N GLU A 383 52.90 18.30 -4.69
CA GLU A 383 53.46 17.07 -4.10
C GLU A 383 52.92 15.87 -4.90
N THR A 384 53.75 14.85 -5.13
CA THR A 384 53.46 13.74 -6.05
C THR A 384 53.15 12.43 -5.33
N GLU A 385 52.31 11.60 -5.96
CA GLU A 385 51.73 10.36 -5.41
C GLU A 385 52.77 9.30 -4.97
N ASP A 386 53.99 9.36 -5.51
CA ASP A 386 55.10 8.47 -5.13
C ASP A 386 55.63 8.73 -3.71
N ASP A 387 55.59 9.98 -3.21
CA ASP A 387 56.10 10.33 -1.88
C ASP A 387 55.20 9.78 -0.75
N LEU A 388 53.88 9.74 -0.99
CA LEU A 388 52.92 9.12 -0.08
C LEU A 388 53.12 7.60 0.04
N ASN A 389 53.41 6.95 -1.10
CA ASN A 389 53.63 5.51 -1.17
C ASN A 389 54.96 5.08 -0.51
N ALA A 390 55.96 5.97 -0.47
CA ALA A 390 57.21 5.75 0.27
C ALA A 390 57.02 5.81 1.80
N ALA A 391 56.13 6.70 2.28
CA ALA A 391 55.81 6.82 3.71
C ALA A 391 55.05 5.58 4.24
N LEU A 392 53.99 5.16 3.54
CA LEU A 392 53.14 4.03 3.94
C LEU A 392 53.89 2.69 4.01
N LYS A 393 54.84 2.44 3.11
CA LYS A 393 55.71 1.25 3.17
C LYS A 393 56.60 1.21 4.42
N LYS A 394 56.91 2.37 5.01
CA LYS A 394 57.79 2.47 6.18
C LYS A 394 57.06 2.16 7.49
N GLU A 395 55.80 2.56 7.61
CA GLU A 395 54.95 2.21 8.76
C GLU A 395 54.57 0.72 8.76
N PHE A 396 54.25 0.14 7.60
CA PHE A 396 53.87 -1.27 7.50
C PHE A 396 55.00 -2.25 7.88
N GLN A 397 56.26 -1.85 7.72
CA GLN A 397 57.42 -2.64 8.16
C GLN A 397 57.70 -2.53 9.67
N GLN A 398 57.23 -1.48 10.35
CA GLN A 398 57.40 -1.33 11.80
C GLN A 398 56.33 -2.07 12.62
N ALA A 399 55.16 -2.35 12.04
CA ALA A 399 54.04 -3.01 12.73
C ALA A 399 54.23 -4.53 13.00
N ASN A 400 55.15 -5.20 12.30
CA ASN A 400 55.29 -6.67 12.35
C ASN A 400 56.45 -7.19 13.23
N ALA A 401 57.08 -6.34 14.05
CA ALA A 401 58.27 -6.69 14.84
C ALA A 401 58.16 -6.34 16.33
N SER A 402 57.18 -6.92 17.06
CA SER A 402 57.33 -7.23 18.51
C SER A 402 56.10 -7.92 19.14
N LYS A 403 56.13 -9.25 19.24
CA LYS A 403 55.34 -10.02 20.24
C LYS A 403 56.17 -11.13 20.87
N SER A 404 56.98 -10.77 21.86
CA SER A 404 57.58 -11.68 22.86
C SER A 404 58.08 -10.85 24.05
N GLY A 405 57.50 -11.05 25.24
CA GLY A 405 57.94 -10.38 26.49
C GLY A 405 59.12 -11.12 27.18
N PRO A 406 59.33 -10.98 28.50
CA PRO A 406 58.61 -10.16 29.50
C PRO A 406 59.54 -9.38 30.49
N ASN A 407 58.94 -8.85 31.57
CA ASN A 407 59.51 -8.51 32.90
C ASN A 407 60.09 -7.10 33.25
N ASN A 408 59.45 -6.52 34.28
CA ASN A 408 59.95 -5.88 35.51
C ASN A 408 60.75 -4.53 35.58
N GLN A 409 60.17 -3.67 36.43
CA GLN A 409 60.76 -2.88 37.54
C GLN A 409 61.40 -1.47 37.34
N GLN A 410 60.88 -0.56 38.20
CA GLN A 410 61.46 0.66 38.83
C GLN A 410 61.90 1.84 37.94
N LYS A 411 61.43 3.10 38.12
CA LYS A 411 61.32 4.06 39.27
C LYS A 411 62.56 4.96 39.48
N SER A 412 62.46 6.22 39.02
CA SER A 412 62.84 7.50 39.69
C SER A 412 62.85 8.61 38.61
N GLU A 413 62.04 9.68 38.70
CA GLU A 413 62.44 11.00 39.26
C GLU A 413 63.73 11.56 38.61
N LYS A 414 63.83 12.76 38.01
CA LYS A 414 63.06 14.03 38.08
C LYS A 414 63.44 14.95 36.87
N GLU A 415 62.95 16.18 36.63
CA GLU A 415 62.19 17.16 37.45
C GLU A 415 61.08 17.90 36.61
N GLU A 416 61.14 19.24 36.44
CA GLU A 416 60.04 20.16 36.08
C GLU A 416 60.34 21.18 34.94
N GLY A 417 59.29 21.67 34.26
CA GLY A 417 59.29 22.77 33.27
C GLY A 417 57.86 23.01 32.72
N PRO A 418 57.43 24.27 32.43
CA PRO A 418 56.02 24.65 32.59
C PRO A 418 55.06 24.23 31.46
N ASN A 419 53.79 24.05 31.85
CA ASN A 419 52.75 23.36 31.09
C ASN A 419 51.80 24.33 30.35
N ILE A 420 51.67 24.15 29.03
CA ILE A 420 50.84 25.00 28.14
C ILE A 420 49.33 24.65 28.17
N PHE A 421 48.91 23.62 28.91
CA PHE A 421 47.51 23.18 29.02
C PHE A 421 46.63 24.04 29.95
N GLN A 422 47.11 25.18 30.45
CA GLN A 422 46.36 26.06 31.37
C GLN A 422 45.71 27.29 30.68
N GLN A 423 45.45 27.23 29.37
CA GLN A 423 44.73 28.29 28.63
C GLN A 423 43.55 27.80 27.77
N ILE A 424 43.17 26.52 27.87
CA ILE A 424 41.99 25.95 27.17
C ILE A 424 40.89 25.52 28.18
N GLY A 425 41.14 25.64 29.49
CA GLY A 425 40.18 25.25 30.55
C GLY A 425 39.10 26.29 30.90
N ASP A 426 39.34 27.58 30.66
CA ASP A 426 38.63 28.66 31.36
C ASP A 426 37.42 29.26 30.62
N PHE A 427 36.89 28.60 29.57
CA PHE A 427 35.73 29.11 28.81
C PHE A 427 34.49 28.19 28.75
N LEU A 428 34.54 26.94 29.22
CA LEU A 428 33.44 25.98 28.99
C LEU A 428 32.91 25.18 30.20
N THR A 429 33.51 25.24 31.39
CA THR A 429 32.98 24.51 32.56
C THR A 429 33.10 25.29 33.86
N ASN A 430 31.97 25.77 34.38
CA ASN A 430 31.91 26.43 35.69
C ASN A 430 30.92 25.72 36.65
N THR A 431 31.13 24.42 36.87
CA THR A 431 30.58 23.67 38.02
C THR A 431 31.53 22.50 38.36
N PRO A 432 31.95 22.29 39.61
CA PRO A 432 33.05 21.38 39.93
C PRO A 432 32.67 19.88 39.95
N PRO A 433 33.57 18.97 39.55
CA PRO A 433 33.32 17.53 39.57
C PRO A 433 33.35 16.95 40.99
N LYS A 434 32.33 16.17 41.37
CA LYS A 434 32.37 15.35 42.59
C LYS A 434 33.27 14.13 42.36
N LYS A 435 34.20 13.87 43.30
CA LYS A 435 35.02 12.65 43.33
C LYS A 435 34.15 11.38 43.27
N PRO A 436 34.66 10.27 42.69
CA PRO A 436 33.94 9.01 42.66
C PRO A 436 33.69 8.51 44.09
N GLN A 437 32.44 8.53 44.52
CA GLN A 437 32.01 7.87 45.75
C GLN A 437 31.83 6.37 45.49
N SER A 438 31.98 5.60 46.56
CA SER A 438 31.87 4.13 46.62
C SER A 438 30.58 3.58 45.99
N LYS A 439 30.61 2.27 45.69
CA LYS A 439 29.54 1.48 45.06
C LYS A 439 28.39 1.08 46.02
N PRO A 440 27.51 2.02 46.43
CA PRO A 440 26.09 1.66 46.59
C PRO A 440 25.12 2.32 45.58
N LYS A 441 25.59 3.19 44.68
CA LYS A 441 24.69 3.95 43.77
C LYS A 441 24.10 3.11 42.62
N ASP A 442 24.89 2.19 42.06
CA ASP A 442 24.55 1.46 40.82
C ASP A 442 23.23 0.67 40.93
N VAL A 443 22.94 0.09 42.10
CA VAL A 443 21.73 -0.73 42.32
C VAL A 443 20.46 0.13 42.28
N LYS A 444 20.42 1.25 43.02
CA LYS A 444 19.27 2.16 43.04
C LYS A 444 19.00 2.81 41.68
N GLN A 445 20.06 3.13 40.93
CA GLN A 445 19.91 3.70 39.59
C GLN A 445 19.35 2.66 38.59
N THR A 446 19.78 1.39 38.69
CA THR A 446 19.23 0.30 37.87
C THR A 446 17.74 0.05 38.16
N GLU A 447 17.35 0.05 39.44
CA GLU A 447 15.97 -0.09 39.89
C GLU A 447 15.08 1.08 39.43
N LEU A 448 15.58 2.32 39.50
CA LEU A 448 14.91 3.50 38.96
C LEU A 448 14.68 3.39 37.45
N VAL A 449 15.72 3.06 36.66
CA VAL A 449 15.62 2.88 35.21
C VAL A 449 14.54 1.85 34.86
N GLN A 450 14.53 0.70 35.55
CA GLN A 450 13.54 -0.36 35.32
C GLN A 450 12.13 0.08 35.70
N THR A 451 11.96 0.84 36.79
CA THR A 451 10.67 1.37 37.22
C THR A 451 10.10 2.37 36.21
N LEU A 452 10.94 3.28 35.70
CA LEU A 452 10.54 4.28 34.70
C LEU A 452 10.25 3.65 33.33
N ALA A 453 11.07 2.70 32.88
CA ALA A 453 10.91 2.05 31.57
C ALA A 453 9.67 1.15 31.49
N SER A 454 9.33 0.46 32.58
CA SER A 454 8.16 -0.42 32.69
C SER A 454 6.85 0.33 32.95
N GLY A 455 6.91 1.57 33.44
CA GLY A 455 5.76 2.28 33.97
C GLY A 455 5.23 1.67 35.27
N GLY A 456 6.12 1.13 36.11
CA GLY A 456 5.76 0.44 37.36
C GLY A 456 5.33 -1.03 37.20
N ARG A 457 5.61 -1.66 36.06
CA ARG A 457 5.34 -3.10 35.82
C ARG A 457 6.58 -3.95 36.18
N PRO A 458 6.41 -5.27 36.40
CA PRO A 458 7.55 -6.17 36.60
C PRO A 458 8.53 -6.08 35.40
N PRO A 459 9.82 -5.78 35.62
CA PRO A 459 10.74 -5.53 34.51
C PRO A 459 10.95 -6.76 33.64
N LEU A 460 10.75 -6.62 32.33
CA LEU A 460 11.00 -7.65 31.31
C LEU A 460 10.14 -8.93 31.46
N GLU A 461 9.06 -8.88 32.25
CA GLU A 461 8.01 -9.89 32.17
C GLU A 461 7.00 -9.46 31.10
N PHE A 462 6.80 -10.29 30.08
CA PHE A 462 5.72 -10.14 29.12
C PHE A 462 4.61 -11.16 29.45
N ASP A 463 3.37 -10.65 29.55
CA ASP A 463 2.18 -11.44 29.88
C ASP A 463 1.08 -11.12 28.86
N PRO A 464 1.07 -11.82 27.72
CA PRO A 464 0.15 -11.52 26.63
C PRO A 464 -1.30 -11.91 26.97
N SER A 465 -1.54 -12.60 28.08
CA SER A 465 -2.89 -12.82 28.62
C SER A 465 -3.49 -11.58 29.28
N LYS A 466 -2.67 -10.57 29.62
CA LYS A 466 -3.10 -9.25 30.12
C LYS A 466 -3.13 -8.20 29.01
N ASN A 467 -2.07 -8.10 28.22
CA ASN A 467 -2.02 -7.25 27.03
C ASN A 467 -1.01 -7.84 26.04
N VAL A 468 -1.44 -8.10 24.81
CA VAL A 468 -0.60 -8.58 23.71
C VAL A 468 0.31 -7.48 23.13
N ASN A 469 0.13 -6.22 23.52
CA ASN A 469 0.96 -5.12 23.06
C ASN A 469 2.19 -4.94 23.98
N SER A 470 3.38 -5.03 23.39
CA SER A 470 4.66 -4.63 24.00
C SER A 470 4.70 -3.14 24.36
N CYS A 471 5.55 -2.80 25.32
CA CYS A 471 5.62 -1.45 25.89
C CYS A 471 6.98 -0.77 25.67
N ASP A 472 7.86 -1.39 24.89
CA ASP A 472 9.22 -0.95 24.59
C ASP A 472 10.12 -0.84 25.81
N GLN A 473 9.98 -1.76 26.77
CA GLN A 473 10.72 -1.71 28.04
C GLN A 473 12.25 -1.70 27.83
N ILE A 474 12.75 -2.48 26.88
CA ILE A 474 14.19 -2.60 26.59
C ILE A 474 14.73 -1.28 26.02
N PHE A 475 14.08 -0.74 24.98
CA PHE A 475 14.43 0.53 24.37
C PHE A 475 14.33 1.69 25.38
N ARG A 476 13.23 1.78 26.12
CA ARG A 476 13.02 2.81 27.13
C ARG A 476 14.07 2.75 28.24
N ALA A 477 14.44 1.56 28.72
CA ALA A 477 15.50 1.40 29.70
C ALA A 477 16.86 1.91 29.19
N GLN A 478 17.19 1.68 27.91
CA GLN A 478 18.40 2.20 27.30
C GLN A 478 18.38 3.73 27.20
N MET A 479 17.29 4.31 26.69
CA MET A 479 17.17 5.76 26.52
C MET A 479 17.19 6.50 27.85
N ILE A 480 16.46 6.02 28.85
CA ILE A 480 16.47 6.59 30.21
C ILE A 480 17.86 6.43 30.86
N SER A 481 18.57 5.33 30.62
CA SER A 481 19.96 5.17 31.09
C SER A 481 20.89 6.18 30.44
N ALA A 482 20.84 6.33 29.12
CA ALA A 482 21.65 7.30 28.37
C ALA A 482 21.35 8.74 28.80
N TYR A 483 20.08 9.09 28.96
CA TYR A 483 19.66 10.40 29.50
C TYR A 483 20.25 10.65 30.89
N LEU A 484 20.19 9.67 31.80
CA LEU A 484 20.76 9.80 33.14
C LEU A 484 22.30 9.90 33.10
N GLU A 485 22.97 9.18 32.20
CA GLU A 485 24.43 9.32 31.98
C GLU A 485 24.79 10.74 31.50
N GLU A 486 24.07 11.28 30.52
CA GLU A 486 24.26 12.65 30.00
C GLU A 486 23.97 13.74 31.05
N ASN A 487 22.98 13.53 31.92
CA ASN A 487 22.50 14.53 32.90
C ASN A 487 23.05 14.33 34.32
N GLY A 488 24.18 13.62 34.47
CA GLY A 488 24.88 13.46 35.76
C GLY A 488 24.09 12.68 36.82
N GLY A 489 23.19 11.80 36.39
CA GLY A 489 22.31 10.97 37.21
C GLY A 489 20.99 11.63 37.63
N ASN A 490 20.63 12.80 37.09
CA ASN A 490 19.42 13.54 37.47
C ASN A 490 18.30 13.35 36.42
N LEU A 491 17.06 13.21 36.89
CA LEU A 491 15.86 13.28 36.04
C LEU A 491 15.53 14.73 35.63
N PRO A 492 14.62 14.94 34.66
CA PRO A 492 13.99 16.25 34.45
C PRO A 492 13.39 16.82 35.75
N GLU A 493 13.33 18.14 35.88
CA GLU A 493 12.88 18.82 37.11
C GLU A 493 11.46 18.40 37.51
N GLU A 494 10.56 18.27 36.54
CA GLU A 494 9.16 17.80 36.70
C GLU A 494 9.07 16.40 37.33
N MET A 495 10.13 15.60 37.18
CA MET A 495 10.22 14.21 37.61
C MET A 495 11.15 14.00 38.81
N ALA A 496 11.75 15.06 39.37
CA ALA A 496 12.71 14.96 40.48
C ALA A 496 12.16 14.22 41.72
N HIS A 497 10.85 14.25 41.93
CA HIS A 497 10.15 13.52 43.00
C HIS A 497 10.37 11.99 42.93
N MET A 498 10.53 11.42 41.72
CA MET A 498 10.84 10.00 41.52
C MET A 498 12.24 9.61 42.02
N GLN A 499 13.15 10.59 42.23
CA GLN A 499 14.49 10.36 42.78
C GLN A 499 14.60 10.66 44.27
N SER A 500 13.77 11.57 44.80
CA SER A 500 13.75 11.88 46.24
C SER A 500 13.05 10.80 47.08
N GLY A 501 12.17 10.01 46.47
CA GLY A 501 11.32 9.04 47.19
C GLY A 501 10.23 9.71 48.02
N GLU A 502 9.90 10.97 47.70
CA GLU A 502 8.71 11.63 48.24
C GLU A 502 7.43 10.98 47.69
N GLU A 503 6.38 10.97 48.50
CA GLU A 503 5.08 10.40 48.11
C GLU A 503 4.54 11.08 46.85
N SER A 504 4.41 10.32 45.76
CA SER A 504 4.05 10.84 44.45
C SER A 504 2.65 11.44 44.47
N LYS A 505 2.58 12.75 44.23
CA LYS A 505 1.30 13.46 44.11
C LYS A 505 0.90 13.46 42.65
N LYS A 506 -0.31 12.97 42.36
CA LYS A 506 -0.96 13.12 41.05
C LYS A 506 -0.91 14.59 40.60
N PRO A 507 -0.78 14.86 39.29
CA PRO A 507 -0.79 16.23 38.77
C PRO A 507 -2.06 16.95 39.22
N LYS A 508 -1.91 18.18 39.72
CA LYS A 508 -3.00 18.98 40.27
C LYS A 508 -3.71 19.83 39.23
N THR A 509 -3.04 20.11 38.12
CA THR A 509 -3.56 20.90 37.01
C THR A 509 -3.33 20.18 35.69
N VAL A 510 -4.13 20.52 34.68
CA VAL A 510 -4.02 19.97 33.32
C VAL A 510 -2.62 20.19 32.74
N MET A 511 -2.02 21.38 32.96
CA MET A 511 -0.68 21.69 32.45
C MET A 511 0.45 21.02 33.23
N GLU A 512 0.27 20.70 34.51
CA GLU A 512 1.25 19.88 35.25
C GLU A 512 1.31 18.46 34.65
N ALA A 513 0.15 17.87 34.30
CA ALA A 513 0.08 16.57 33.66
C ALA A 513 0.78 16.57 32.28
N ALA A 514 0.50 17.58 31.44
CA ALA A 514 1.15 17.75 30.15
C ALA A 514 2.68 17.94 30.29
N GLN A 515 3.13 18.77 31.24
CA GLN A 515 4.57 19.00 31.49
C GLN A 515 5.29 17.73 31.95
N ARG A 516 4.70 16.93 32.85
CA ARG A 516 5.26 15.63 33.25
C ARG A 516 5.32 14.65 32.08
N GLY A 517 4.31 14.65 31.20
CA GLY A 517 4.31 13.82 29.99
C GLY A 517 5.44 14.18 29.03
N ILE A 518 5.65 15.47 28.77
CA ILE A 518 6.76 15.95 27.91
C ILE A 518 8.11 15.66 28.56
N ALA A 519 8.25 15.88 29.87
CA ALA A 519 9.47 15.56 30.61
C ALA A 519 9.83 14.07 30.47
N PHE A 520 8.86 13.16 30.67
CA PHE A 520 9.06 11.72 30.45
C PHE A 520 9.47 11.43 29.01
N TYR A 521 8.70 11.92 28.04
CA TYR A 521 8.89 11.59 26.63
C TYR A 521 10.20 12.18 26.07
N SER A 522 10.68 13.30 26.62
CA SER A 522 11.98 13.89 26.25
C SER A 522 13.18 12.98 26.55
N MET A 523 13.09 12.12 27.59
CA MET A 523 14.13 11.12 27.89
C MET A 523 14.18 9.99 26.86
N LEU A 524 13.15 9.84 26.01
CA LEU A 524 13.08 8.82 24.96
C LEU A 524 13.55 9.33 23.59
N GLN A 525 13.91 10.61 23.48
CA GLN A 525 14.37 11.20 22.22
C GLN A 525 15.77 10.68 21.87
N THR A 526 15.96 10.22 20.63
CA THR A 526 17.24 9.72 20.14
C THR A 526 18.30 10.83 20.02
N SER A 527 19.57 10.43 19.91
CA SER A 527 20.70 11.36 19.75
C SER A 527 20.61 12.23 18.50
N ASP A 528 20.02 11.71 17.42
CA ASP A 528 19.83 12.41 16.15
C ASP A 528 18.52 13.22 16.09
N GLY A 529 17.62 13.04 17.07
CA GLY A 529 16.53 13.95 17.39
C GLY A 529 15.11 13.47 17.12
N HIS A 530 14.93 12.23 16.67
CA HIS A 530 13.61 11.62 16.49
C HIS A 530 13.15 10.85 17.74
N TRP A 531 11.95 10.28 17.68
CA TRP A 531 11.51 9.22 18.60
C TRP A 531 11.37 7.90 17.85
N ALA A 532 11.97 6.85 18.39
CA ALA A 532 11.82 5.48 17.89
C ALA A 532 10.79 4.72 18.74
N GLY A 533 10.22 3.65 18.19
CA GLY A 533 9.27 2.80 18.90
C GLY A 533 8.88 1.56 18.10
N ASP A 534 8.15 0.66 18.77
CA ASP A 534 7.48 -0.47 18.12
C ASP A 534 6.51 0.01 17.05
N TYR A 535 6.63 -0.58 15.87
CA TYR A 535 5.78 -0.37 14.70
C TYR A 535 5.44 -1.72 14.03
N GLY A 536 5.40 -2.79 14.83
CA GLY A 536 4.99 -4.14 14.44
C GLY A 536 3.48 -4.37 14.65
N GLY A 537 3.11 -5.63 14.84
CA GLY A 537 1.71 -6.06 15.01
C GLY A 537 1.25 -7.07 13.94
N PRO A 538 1.45 -6.82 12.63
CA PRO A 538 1.08 -7.77 11.57
C PRO A 538 1.94 -9.05 11.58
N HIS A 539 1.30 -10.21 11.57
CA HIS A 539 1.97 -11.51 11.69
C HIS A 539 2.54 -12.08 10.39
N PHE A 540 2.16 -11.55 9.22
CA PHE A 540 2.62 -12.07 7.93
C PHE A 540 3.94 -11.46 7.42
N LEU A 541 4.51 -10.48 8.13
CA LEU A 541 5.73 -9.76 7.70
C LEU A 541 6.99 -10.60 7.95
N MET A 542 7.26 -10.87 9.24
CA MET A 542 8.44 -11.59 9.68
C MET A 542 8.53 -13.01 9.10
N PRO A 543 7.44 -13.79 8.97
CA PRO A 543 7.46 -15.06 8.26
C PRO A 543 7.94 -14.98 6.81
N GLY A 544 7.55 -13.97 6.04
CA GLY A 544 8.05 -13.79 4.66
C GLY A 544 9.57 -13.56 4.63
N LEU A 545 10.09 -12.78 5.58
CA LEU A 545 11.53 -12.57 5.75
C LEU A 545 12.27 -13.86 6.15
N ILE A 546 11.68 -14.70 7.01
CA ILE A 546 12.23 -15.99 7.43
C ILE A 546 12.25 -16.98 6.25
N VAL A 547 11.19 -17.02 5.44
CA VAL A 547 11.15 -17.82 4.20
C VAL A 547 12.25 -17.36 3.23
N ALA A 548 12.39 -16.05 3.01
CA ALA A 548 13.49 -15.51 2.19
C ALA A 548 14.87 -15.90 2.72
N TRP A 549 15.12 -15.75 4.03
CA TRP A 549 16.37 -16.18 4.68
C TRP A 549 16.65 -17.68 4.48
N TYR A 550 15.63 -18.54 4.60
CA TYR A 550 15.79 -19.97 4.42
C TYR A 550 16.15 -20.32 2.97
N ILE A 551 15.39 -19.78 2.01
CA ILE A 551 15.59 -19.97 0.55
C ILE A 551 17.01 -19.56 0.11
N MET A 552 17.56 -18.50 0.73
CA MET A 552 18.90 -17.99 0.46
C MET A 552 20.04 -18.77 1.14
N GLY A 553 19.77 -19.95 1.70
CA GLY A 553 20.79 -20.77 2.36
C GLY A 553 21.18 -20.28 3.76
N LYS A 554 20.25 -19.62 4.47
CA LYS A 554 20.39 -19.17 5.88
C LYS A 554 21.57 -18.22 6.12
N PRO A 555 21.75 -17.12 5.35
CA PRO A 555 22.91 -16.25 5.46
C PRO A 555 23.00 -15.58 6.84
N GLY A 556 24.09 -15.86 7.59
CA GLY A 556 24.28 -15.35 8.95
C GLY A 556 24.45 -13.84 9.07
N LEU A 557 24.77 -13.14 7.97
CA LEU A 557 24.79 -11.67 7.90
C LEU A 557 23.38 -11.05 8.01
N MET A 558 22.36 -11.80 7.56
CA MET A 558 20.95 -11.44 7.58
C MET A 558 20.33 -11.72 8.96
N LEU A 559 20.31 -13.00 9.38
CA LEU A 559 19.79 -13.41 10.69
C LEU A 559 20.85 -14.18 11.49
N SER A 560 21.25 -13.62 12.63
CA SER A 560 22.11 -14.30 13.60
C SER A 560 21.32 -15.34 14.43
N PRO A 561 21.98 -16.28 15.12
CA PRO A 561 21.29 -17.22 16.03
C PRO A 561 20.45 -16.51 17.10
N HIS A 562 20.91 -15.37 17.63
CA HIS A 562 20.11 -14.58 18.57
C HIS A 562 18.88 -13.94 17.93
N HIS A 563 18.95 -13.53 16.65
CA HIS A 563 17.74 -13.08 15.94
C HIS A 563 16.74 -14.23 15.82
N GLN A 564 17.20 -15.42 15.40
CA GLN A 564 16.36 -16.62 15.26
C GLN A 564 15.66 -16.98 16.57
N GLU A 565 16.38 -16.94 17.70
CA GLU A 565 15.83 -17.22 19.03
C GLU A 565 14.81 -16.17 19.50
N LEU A 566 15.08 -14.87 19.28
CA LEU A 566 14.15 -13.78 19.61
C LEU A 566 12.89 -13.79 18.71
N MET A 567 13.03 -14.21 17.44
CA MET A 567 11.90 -14.38 16.51
C MET A 567 11.04 -15.60 16.88
N LEU A 568 11.67 -16.72 17.29
CA LEU A 568 10.98 -17.87 17.87
C LEU A 568 10.23 -17.50 19.15
N HIS A 569 10.84 -16.67 20.02
CA HIS A 569 10.18 -16.18 21.22
C HIS A 569 8.93 -15.37 20.89
N TYR A 570 9.02 -14.41 19.96
CA TYR A 570 7.87 -13.61 19.50
C TYR A 570 6.74 -14.47 18.93
N LEU A 571 7.05 -15.37 17.98
CA LEU A 571 6.04 -16.26 17.42
C LEU A 571 5.44 -17.19 18.48
N ARG A 572 6.24 -17.64 19.45
CA ARG A 572 5.72 -18.43 20.58
C ARG A 572 4.75 -17.60 21.41
N VAL A 573 5.13 -16.47 22.00
CA VAL A 573 4.26 -15.74 22.95
C VAL A 573 2.95 -15.23 22.35
N HIS A 574 2.89 -15.04 21.02
CA HIS A 574 1.69 -14.62 20.29
C HIS A 574 0.83 -15.76 19.71
N GLN A 575 1.15 -17.03 19.98
CA GLN A 575 0.26 -18.15 19.62
C GLN A 575 -0.98 -18.17 20.52
N GLN A 576 -2.17 -18.23 19.92
CA GLN A 576 -3.45 -18.24 20.64
C GLN A 576 -3.70 -19.57 21.37
N GLU A 577 -4.66 -19.58 22.32
CA GLU A 577 -5.05 -20.78 23.09
C GLU A 577 -5.44 -21.99 22.22
N ASP A 578 -6.01 -21.75 21.03
CA ASP A 578 -6.41 -22.77 20.05
C ASP A 578 -5.26 -23.30 19.18
N GLY A 579 -4.04 -22.80 19.38
CA GLY A 579 -2.86 -23.17 18.60
C GLY A 579 -2.61 -22.31 17.35
N GLY A 580 -3.56 -21.45 16.97
CA GLY A 580 -3.42 -20.63 15.78
C GLY A 580 -2.65 -19.32 16.00
N TRP A 581 -2.45 -18.61 14.90
CA TRP A 581 -2.03 -17.21 14.88
C TRP A 581 -3.02 -16.40 14.04
N GLY A 582 -3.36 -15.21 14.51
CA GLY A 582 -4.15 -14.27 13.74
C GLY A 582 -3.33 -13.49 12.71
N THR A 583 -3.99 -12.68 11.89
CA THR A 583 -3.33 -11.83 10.87
C THR A 583 -2.47 -10.71 11.51
N HIS A 584 -2.77 -10.34 12.75
CA HIS A 584 -1.98 -9.46 13.62
C HIS A 584 -2.13 -9.88 15.10
N ILE A 585 -1.36 -9.30 16.03
CA ILE A 585 -1.32 -9.66 17.46
C ILE A 585 -2.68 -9.65 18.19
N GLU A 586 -3.64 -8.82 17.79
CA GLU A 586 -5.00 -8.76 18.37
C GLU A 586 -6.06 -9.54 17.57
N SER A 587 -5.69 -10.12 16.42
CA SER A 587 -6.59 -10.93 15.61
C SER A 587 -6.85 -12.28 16.28
N PRO A 588 -8.08 -12.82 16.21
CA PRO A 588 -8.29 -14.26 16.42
C PRO A 588 -7.49 -15.06 15.38
N SER A 589 -7.26 -16.33 15.65
CA SER A 589 -6.56 -17.25 14.74
C SER A 589 -7.18 -17.28 13.35
N THR A 590 -6.32 -17.18 12.33
CA THR A 590 -6.66 -17.17 10.89
C THR A 590 -5.89 -18.26 10.16
N MET A 591 -6.36 -18.73 9.01
CA MET A 591 -5.60 -19.70 8.21
C MET A 591 -4.40 -19.04 7.55
N PHE A 592 -4.50 -17.77 7.19
CA PHE A 592 -3.39 -16.94 6.71
C PHE A 592 -2.28 -16.81 7.75
N GLY A 593 -2.62 -16.33 8.95
CA GLY A 593 -1.68 -16.14 10.05
C GLY A 593 -1.07 -17.47 10.51
N THR A 594 -1.92 -18.47 10.77
CA THR A 594 -1.45 -19.76 11.30
C THR A 594 -0.51 -20.49 10.36
N VAL A 595 -0.85 -20.60 9.06
CA VAL A 595 -0.01 -21.33 8.09
C VAL A 595 1.35 -20.66 7.92
N ILE A 596 1.39 -19.32 7.80
CA ILE A 596 2.66 -18.62 7.58
C ILE A 596 3.53 -18.55 8.85
N CYS A 597 2.92 -18.40 10.04
CA CYS A 597 3.65 -18.48 11.31
C CYS A 597 4.15 -19.90 11.61
N TYR A 598 3.35 -20.94 11.34
CA TYR A 598 3.76 -22.35 11.47
C TYR A 598 4.96 -22.67 10.58
N LEU A 599 4.90 -22.26 9.30
CA LEU A 599 6.03 -22.37 8.38
C LEU A 599 7.28 -21.70 8.97
N ALA A 600 7.16 -20.44 9.41
CA ALA A 600 8.29 -19.70 9.97
C ALA A 600 8.93 -20.36 11.20
N VAL A 601 8.14 -20.85 12.18
CA VAL A 601 8.72 -21.51 13.37
C VAL A 601 9.41 -22.82 13.05
N ARG A 602 8.91 -23.59 12.07
CA ARG A 602 9.57 -24.82 11.59
C ARG A 602 10.87 -24.48 10.85
N LEU A 603 10.88 -23.47 9.98
CA LEU A 603 12.08 -22.99 9.27
C LEU A 603 13.16 -22.41 10.22
N LEU A 604 12.76 -21.82 11.36
CA LEU A 604 13.67 -21.41 12.45
C LEU A 604 14.17 -22.57 13.32
N GLY A 605 13.67 -23.79 13.13
CA GLY A 605 14.19 -25.02 13.77
C GLY A 605 13.36 -25.58 14.92
N ALA A 606 12.16 -25.06 15.19
CA ALA A 606 11.25 -25.67 16.17
C ALA A 606 10.86 -27.09 15.73
N GLN A 607 10.84 -28.04 16.66
CA GLN A 607 10.62 -29.46 16.37
C GLN A 607 9.13 -29.77 16.25
N LYS A 608 8.75 -30.60 15.27
CA LYS A 608 7.35 -30.95 14.96
C LYS A 608 6.57 -31.63 16.10
N ASP A 609 7.29 -32.12 17.09
CA ASP A 609 6.77 -32.81 18.27
C ASP A 609 6.76 -31.93 19.54
N GLU A 610 7.15 -30.66 19.47
CA GLU A 610 6.89 -29.71 20.57
C GLU A 610 5.38 -29.45 20.68
N ASP A 611 4.81 -29.46 21.89
CA ASP A 611 3.35 -29.46 22.08
C ASP A 611 2.65 -28.20 21.51
N TRP A 612 3.34 -27.06 21.50
CA TRP A 612 2.84 -25.82 20.90
C TRP A 612 2.84 -25.88 19.35
N ILE A 613 3.83 -26.54 18.77
CA ILE A 613 3.88 -26.83 17.34
C ILE A 613 2.77 -27.81 16.95
N LYS A 614 2.56 -28.88 17.75
CA LYS A 614 1.44 -29.82 17.53
C LYS A 614 0.10 -29.10 17.46
N LYS A 615 -0.20 -28.19 18.40
CA LYS A 615 -1.43 -27.39 18.39
C LYS A 615 -1.60 -26.55 17.12
N GLY A 616 -0.53 -25.91 16.62
CA GLY A 616 -0.56 -25.16 15.38
C GLY A 616 -0.86 -26.04 14.16
N ARG A 617 -0.28 -27.24 14.11
CA ARG A 617 -0.60 -28.25 13.08
C ARG A 617 -2.04 -28.75 13.20
N GLU A 618 -2.51 -29.04 14.42
CA GLU A 618 -3.88 -29.46 14.70
C GLU A 618 -4.91 -28.40 14.25
N PHE A 619 -4.62 -27.10 14.47
CA PHE A 619 -5.43 -26.01 13.93
C PHE A 619 -5.48 -26.04 12.41
N ILE A 620 -4.32 -26.07 11.74
CA ILE A 620 -4.23 -26.08 10.27
C ILE A 620 -5.04 -27.25 9.67
N LEU A 621 -4.85 -28.46 10.20
CA LEU A 621 -5.52 -29.66 9.69
C LEU A 621 -7.03 -29.64 9.99
N LYS A 622 -7.45 -29.14 11.15
CA LYS A 622 -8.87 -29.01 11.54
C LYS A 622 -9.63 -28.02 10.66
N GLU A 623 -9.01 -26.93 10.25
CA GLU A 623 -9.62 -25.88 9.41
C GLU A 623 -9.44 -26.13 7.90
N GLY A 624 -9.05 -27.36 7.50
CA GLY A 624 -9.06 -27.83 6.11
C GLY A 624 -7.69 -27.89 5.41
N GLY A 625 -6.59 -27.70 6.14
CA GLY A 625 -5.23 -27.73 5.61
C GLY A 625 -4.83 -26.47 4.84
N ALA A 626 -3.55 -26.34 4.51
CA ALA A 626 -2.99 -25.13 3.89
C ALA A 626 -3.55 -24.81 2.49
N VAL A 627 -4.30 -25.71 1.83
CA VAL A 627 -5.07 -25.39 0.62
C VAL A 627 -6.12 -24.29 0.85
N MET A 628 -6.59 -24.12 2.10
CA MET A 628 -7.57 -23.11 2.51
C MET A 628 -6.95 -21.76 2.93
N THR A 629 -5.63 -21.59 2.88
CA THR A 629 -4.99 -20.30 3.24
C THR A 629 -5.19 -19.22 2.16
N SER A 630 -4.94 -17.94 2.46
CA SER A 630 -5.07 -16.85 1.49
C SER A 630 -3.97 -16.86 0.42
N SER A 631 -4.19 -16.15 -0.70
CA SER A 631 -3.26 -16.05 -1.83
C SER A 631 -1.83 -15.69 -1.40
N TRP A 632 -1.66 -14.73 -0.48
CA TRP A 632 -0.33 -14.30 -0.03
C TRP A 632 0.45 -15.38 0.72
N ALA A 633 -0.22 -16.24 1.52
CA ALA A 633 0.45 -17.40 2.11
C ALA A 633 0.69 -18.50 1.07
N LYS A 634 -0.26 -18.76 0.17
CA LYS A 634 -0.05 -19.68 -0.98
C LYS A 634 1.18 -19.28 -1.80
N PHE A 635 1.40 -17.98 -2.03
CA PHE A 635 2.56 -17.47 -2.76
C PHE A 635 3.89 -17.87 -2.12
N TRP A 636 4.02 -17.66 -0.80
CA TRP A 636 5.21 -18.08 -0.05
C TRP A 636 5.37 -19.61 -0.01
N LEU A 637 4.27 -20.37 0.07
CA LEU A 637 4.30 -21.84 -0.03
C LEU A 637 4.81 -22.32 -1.40
N CYS A 638 4.42 -21.67 -2.50
CA CYS A 638 4.95 -21.97 -3.83
C CYS A 638 6.46 -21.66 -3.95
N MET A 639 6.90 -20.55 -3.37
CA MET A 639 8.32 -20.15 -3.37
C MET A 639 9.20 -21.12 -2.57
N ILE A 640 8.77 -21.58 -1.39
CA ILE A 640 9.54 -22.54 -0.58
C ILE A 640 9.40 -24.00 -1.09
N GLY A 641 8.46 -24.26 -2.00
CA GLY A 641 8.18 -25.59 -2.54
C GLY A 641 7.27 -26.46 -1.66
N CYS A 642 6.49 -25.85 -0.78
CA CYS A 642 5.43 -26.51 -0.01
C CYS A 642 4.05 -26.47 -0.71
N MET A 643 3.96 -25.95 -1.93
CA MET A 643 2.77 -25.92 -2.79
C MET A 643 3.20 -25.87 -4.27
N ASP A 644 2.45 -26.48 -5.19
CA ASP A 644 2.68 -26.31 -6.64
C ASP A 644 2.14 -24.94 -7.12
N TRP A 645 2.82 -24.29 -8.05
CA TRP A 645 2.39 -23.01 -8.63
C TRP A 645 0.99 -23.03 -9.28
N LYS A 646 0.45 -24.19 -9.65
CA LYS A 646 -0.95 -24.37 -10.07
C LYS A 646 -1.96 -24.11 -8.94
N GLY A 647 -1.55 -24.24 -7.68
CA GLY A 647 -2.33 -23.92 -6.48
C GLY A 647 -2.56 -22.43 -6.25
N HIS A 648 -1.85 -21.57 -7.00
CA HIS A 648 -1.95 -20.12 -6.89
C HIS A 648 -2.65 -19.49 -8.12
N ASN A 649 -3.44 -18.44 -7.90
CA ASN A 649 -4.02 -17.63 -8.98
C ASN A 649 -2.92 -16.90 -9.79
N SER A 650 -3.17 -16.52 -11.04
CA SER A 650 -2.13 -15.95 -11.89
C SER A 650 -1.76 -14.52 -11.49
N VAL A 651 -0.44 -14.25 -11.43
CA VAL A 651 0.16 -12.92 -11.26
C VAL A 651 1.06 -12.63 -12.48
N PRO A 652 0.49 -12.39 -13.67
CA PRO A 652 1.26 -12.33 -14.92
C PRO A 652 2.13 -11.05 -15.02
N PRO A 653 3.46 -11.14 -15.17
CA PRO A 653 4.31 -9.95 -15.36
C PRO A 653 4.01 -9.20 -16.67
N GLU A 654 3.33 -9.82 -17.63
CA GLU A 654 2.91 -9.21 -18.89
C GLU A 654 1.93 -8.03 -18.69
N MET A 655 1.25 -7.92 -17.54
CA MET A 655 0.39 -6.78 -17.23
C MET A 655 1.14 -5.45 -17.21
N TRP A 656 2.45 -5.46 -16.91
CA TRP A 656 3.31 -4.28 -16.94
C TRP A 656 3.67 -3.78 -18.34
N LEU A 657 3.36 -4.57 -19.38
CA LEU A 657 3.57 -4.20 -20.80
C LEU A 657 2.29 -3.67 -21.47
N LEU A 658 1.18 -3.61 -20.74
CA LEU A 658 -0.05 -3.00 -21.24
C LEU A 658 0.17 -1.50 -21.46
N PRO A 659 -0.52 -0.85 -22.42
CA PRO A 659 -0.42 0.60 -22.57
C PRO A 659 -0.89 1.33 -21.30
N ASN A 660 -0.19 2.40 -20.87
CA ASN A 660 -0.55 3.16 -19.65
C ASN A 660 -2.02 3.65 -19.61
N TRP A 661 -2.64 3.89 -20.78
CA TRP A 661 -4.05 4.29 -20.87
C TRP A 661 -5.04 3.17 -20.57
N PHE A 662 -4.61 1.91 -20.59
CA PHE A 662 -5.44 0.75 -20.33
C PHE A 662 -5.98 0.80 -18.89
N PRO A 663 -7.23 0.35 -18.61
CA PRO A 663 -7.85 0.61 -17.31
C PRO A 663 -7.06 -0.02 -16.15
N PHE A 664 -6.95 -1.34 -16.09
CA PHE A 664 -6.28 -2.05 -15.00
C PHE A 664 -4.76 -2.18 -15.19
N HIS A 665 -4.12 -1.17 -15.77
CA HIS A 665 -2.66 -1.10 -15.88
C HIS A 665 -2.02 -0.97 -14.48
N PRO A 666 -1.01 -1.81 -14.10
CA PRO A 666 -0.46 -1.83 -12.74
C PRO A 666 0.06 -0.49 -12.19
N GLY A 667 0.64 0.36 -13.05
CA GLY A 667 1.07 1.73 -12.68
C GLY A 667 -0.04 2.69 -12.24
N ARG A 668 -1.31 2.29 -12.36
CA ARG A 668 -2.50 3.02 -11.89
C ARG A 668 -3.04 2.52 -10.56
N LEU A 669 -2.51 1.41 -10.05
CA LEU A 669 -2.85 0.86 -8.76
C LEU A 669 -2.11 1.61 -7.64
N TRP A 670 -2.64 1.51 -6.42
CA TRP A 670 -1.97 2.01 -5.21
C TRP A 670 -0.51 1.53 -5.15
N CYS A 671 0.39 2.38 -4.67
CA CYS A 671 1.83 2.11 -4.63
C CYS A 671 2.15 0.81 -3.87
N HIS A 672 1.63 0.61 -2.66
CA HIS A 672 1.84 -0.62 -1.89
C HIS A 672 1.34 -1.87 -2.63
N CYS A 673 0.15 -1.79 -3.24
CA CYS A 673 -0.39 -2.86 -4.06
C CYS A 673 0.57 -3.19 -5.22
N ARG A 674 0.91 -2.22 -6.07
CA ARG A 674 1.74 -2.50 -7.25
C ARG A 674 3.17 -2.89 -6.89
N MET A 675 3.75 -2.34 -5.82
CA MET A 675 5.13 -2.64 -5.39
C MET A 675 5.24 -4.01 -4.70
N VAL A 676 4.15 -4.55 -4.11
CA VAL A 676 4.12 -5.96 -3.71
C VAL A 676 3.89 -6.87 -4.93
N TYR A 677 2.95 -6.54 -5.81
CA TYR A 677 2.66 -7.37 -6.99
C TYR A 677 3.73 -7.32 -8.09
N LEU A 678 4.65 -6.35 -8.07
CA LEU A 678 5.81 -6.25 -8.98
C LEU A 678 6.79 -7.44 -8.83
N PRO A 679 7.44 -7.66 -7.68
CA PRO A 679 8.29 -8.83 -7.47
C PRO A 679 7.48 -10.13 -7.45
N MET A 680 6.21 -10.13 -7.00
CA MET A 680 5.35 -11.31 -7.14
C MET A 680 5.17 -11.71 -8.60
N GLY A 681 4.94 -10.75 -9.50
CA GLY A 681 4.82 -10.99 -10.93
C GLY A 681 6.11 -11.52 -11.56
N TYR A 682 7.27 -11.02 -11.11
CA TYR A 682 8.57 -11.56 -11.51
C TYR A 682 8.73 -13.03 -11.07
N LEU A 683 8.57 -13.31 -9.78
CA LEU A 683 8.78 -14.63 -9.18
C LEU A 683 7.74 -15.66 -9.67
N TYR A 684 6.49 -15.26 -9.86
CA TYR A 684 5.45 -16.08 -10.50
C TYR A 684 5.81 -16.36 -11.96
N GLY A 685 6.18 -15.32 -12.72
CA GLY A 685 6.49 -15.44 -14.14
C GLY A 685 7.72 -16.31 -14.42
N SER A 686 8.73 -16.27 -13.55
CA SER A 686 9.88 -17.19 -13.61
C SER A 686 9.61 -18.57 -13.01
N ARG A 687 8.47 -18.78 -12.36
CA ARG A 687 8.12 -19.98 -11.58
C ARG A 687 9.20 -20.31 -10.56
N PHE A 688 9.64 -19.30 -9.82
CA PHE A 688 10.67 -19.43 -8.80
C PHE A 688 10.23 -20.39 -7.68
N THR A 689 11.04 -21.41 -7.41
CA THR A 689 10.88 -22.30 -6.26
C THR A 689 12.28 -22.59 -5.70
N TYR A 690 12.36 -22.76 -4.38
CA TYR A 690 13.57 -23.10 -3.65
C TYR A 690 14.29 -24.30 -4.29
N ALA A 691 15.56 -24.12 -4.64
CA ALA A 691 16.32 -25.07 -5.47
C ALA A 691 16.43 -26.48 -4.83
N ASP A 692 16.48 -26.56 -3.51
CA ASP A 692 16.60 -27.81 -2.75
C ASP A 692 15.25 -28.35 -2.24
N ALA A 693 14.09 -27.83 -2.67
CA ALA A 693 12.79 -28.24 -2.14
C ALA A 693 12.52 -29.76 -2.23
N GLU A 694 13.04 -30.44 -3.26
CA GLU A 694 12.92 -31.91 -3.42
C GLU A 694 14.00 -32.72 -2.69
N SER A 695 15.05 -32.08 -2.18
CA SER A 695 16.13 -32.74 -1.44
C SER A 695 16.02 -32.49 0.08
N ASP A 696 15.60 -31.30 0.51
CA ASP A 696 15.44 -30.89 1.90
C ASP A 696 14.37 -31.71 2.64
N ASN A 697 14.78 -32.36 3.73
CA ASN A 697 13.89 -33.15 4.58
C ASN A 697 12.87 -32.30 5.32
N LEU A 698 13.18 -31.05 5.70
CA LEU A 698 12.23 -30.20 6.40
C LEU A 698 11.08 -29.78 5.48
N ILE A 699 11.35 -29.55 4.20
CA ILE A 699 10.31 -29.24 3.20
C ILE A 699 9.40 -30.45 2.96
N LYS A 700 9.96 -31.67 2.96
CA LYS A 700 9.18 -32.92 2.91
C LYS A 700 8.30 -33.11 4.15
N GLU A 701 8.85 -32.90 5.35
CA GLU A 701 8.05 -32.91 6.58
C GLU A 701 6.92 -31.87 6.54
N LEU A 702 7.18 -30.65 6.07
CA LEU A 702 6.15 -29.62 5.92
C LEU A 702 5.04 -30.00 4.93
N ARG A 703 5.37 -30.71 3.83
CA ARG A 703 4.38 -31.27 2.89
C ARG A 703 3.50 -32.35 3.53
N GLU A 704 3.97 -33.05 4.56
CA GLU A 704 3.17 -34.00 5.36
C GLU A 704 2.41 -33.32 6.52
N GLU A 705 2.93 -32.21 7.05
CA GLU A 705 2.38 -31.50 8.21
C GLU A 705 1.25 -30.52 7.86
N LEU A 706 1.29 -29.91 6.67
CA LEU A 706 0.41 -28.78 6.31
C LEU A 706 -0.93 -29.18 5.68
N TYR A 707 -1.11 -30.43 5.27
CA TYR A 707 -2.23 -30.86 4.43
C TYR A 707 -3.01 -32.05 5.02
N THR A 708 -4.32 -32.05 4.82
CA THR A 708 -5.23 -33.14 5.24
C THR A 708 -5.17 -34.36 4.33
N GLU A 709 -4.62 -34.18 3.12
CA GLU A 709 -4.45 -35.19 2.07
C GLU A 709 -2.96 -35.39 1.79
N SER A 710 -2.58 -36.47 1.11
CA SER A 710 -1.19 -36.64 0.69
C SER A 710 -0.83 -35.58 -0.36
N TYR A 711 0.30 -34.88 -0.18
CA TYR A 711 0.77 -33.80 -1.06
C TYR A 711 0.71 -34.14 -2.56
N ASP A 712 1.15 -35.34 -2.93
CA ASP A 712 1.21 -35.81 -4.32
C ASP A 712 -0.17 -36.12 -4.93
N SER A 713 -1.24 -36.16 -4.10
CA SER A 713 -2.62 -36.42 -4.52
C SER A 713 -3.50 -35.19 -4.67
N ILE A 714 -3.01 -33.99 -4.29
CA ILE A 714 -3.78 -32.75 -4.30
C ILE A 714 -3.96 -32.24 -5.75
N ASP A 715 -5.21 -32.00 -6.16
CA ASP A 715 -5.52 -31.27 -7.40
C ASP A 715 -5.29 -29.76 -7.22
N TRP A 716 -4.03 -29.36 -7.36
CA TRP A 716 -3.60 -27.97 -7.19
C TRP A 716 -4.41 -26.98 -8.03
N ASP A 717 -4.78 -27.31 -9.28
CA ASP A 717 -5.50 -26.38 -10.16
C ASP A 717 -6.91 -26.05 -9.63
N GLY A 718 -7.55 -27.03 -8.98
CA GLY A 718 -8.82 -26.87 -8.25
C GLY A 718 -8.72 -26.07 -6.95
N THR A 719 -7.56 -26.05 -6.28
CA THR A 719 -7.40 -25.37 -4.97
C THR A 719 -7.28 -23.85 -5.03
N ARG A 720 -7.07 -23.24 -6.21
CA ARG A 720 -6.75 -21.80 -6.33
C ARG A 720 -7.75 -20.86 -5.67
N HIS A 721 -9.05 -21.15 -5.85
CA HIS A 721 -10.16 -20.32 -5.35
C HIS A 721 -10.62 -20.70 -3.95
N LEU A 722 -9.97 -21.67 -3.30
CA LEU A 722 -10.26 -22.07 -1.93
C LEU A 722 -9.60 -21.09 -0.95
N VAL A 723 -10.39 -20.48 -0.08
CA VAL A 723 -9.95 -19.62 1.02
C VAL A 723 -10.87 -19.88 2.20
N ALA A 724 -10.30 -20.00 3.40
CA ALA A 724 -11.05 -20.23 4.62
C ALA A 724 -12.04 -19.09 4.89
N PRO A 725 -13.29 -19.36 5.30
CA PRO A 725 -14.27 -18.30 5.58
C PRO A 725 -13.81 -17.26 6.60
N MET A 726 -12.88 -17.61 7.50
CA MET A 726 -12.27 -16.70 8.48
C MET A 726 -11.29 -15.69 7.87
N ASP A 727 -10.68 -16.00 6.73
CA ASP A 727 -9.71 -15.15 6.03
C ASP A 727 -10.38 -14.26 4.97
N ASN A 728 -11.59 -14.62 4.55
CA ASN A 728 -12.26 -14.10 3.36
C ASN A 728 -12.96 -12.74 3.59
N TYR A 729 -12.20 -11.73 4.02
CA TYR A 729 -12.70 -10.38 4.32
C TYR A 729 -13.15 -9.60 3.07
N SER A 730 -12.46 -9.80 1.94
CA SER A 730 -12.75 -9.22 0.62
C SER A 730 -12.99 -10.34 -0.40
N PRO A 731 -14.21 -10.90 -0.48
CA PRO A 731 -14.48 -12.06 -1.34
C PRO A 731 -14.27 -11.77 -2.83
N ILE A 732 -13.41 -12.58 -3.46
CA ILE A 732 -13.11 -12.48 -4.90
C ILE A 732 -14.41 -12.57 -5.72
N PRO A 733 -14.79 -11.51 -6.48
CA PRO A 733 -16.01 -11.51 -7.28
C PRO A 733 -15.99 -12.55 -8.41
N LEU A 734 -17.18 -12.98 -8.85
CA LEU A 734 -17.33 -13.96 -9.95
C LEU A 734 -16.58 -13.55 -11.23
N PHE A 735 -16.57 -12.26 -11.57
CA PHE A 735 -15.81 -11.73 -12.71
C PHE A 735 -14.30 -11.96 -12.56
N MET A 736 -13.73 -11.74 -11.36
CA MET A 736 -12.30 -11.94 -11.12
C MET A 736 -11.95 -13.42 -11.08
N LYS A 737 -12.81 -14.28 -10.52
CA LYS A 737 -12.65 -15.75 -10.62
C LYS A 737 -12.67 -16.22 -12.08
N PHE A 738 -13.57 -15.69 -12.90
CA PHE A 738 -13.60 -15.95 -14.34
C PHE A 738 -12.33 -15.47 -15.04
N ALA A 739 -11.86 -14.25 -14.77
CA ALA A 739 -10.62 -13.71 -15.32
C ALA A 739 -9.40 -14.59 -14.95
N GLN A 740 -9.31 -15.04 -13.70
CA GLN A 740 -8.25 -15.95 -13.25
C GLN A 740 -8.34 -17.34 -13.89
N ASN A 741 -9.54 -17.87 -14.14
CA ASN A 741 -9.71 -19.11 -14.92
C ASN A 741 -9.29 -18.93 -16.39
N CYS A 742 -9.55 -17.78 -17.00
CA CYS A 742 -9.03 -17.47 -18.34
C CYS A 742 -7.50 -17.34 -18.34
N LEU A 743 -6.91 -16.71 -17.31
CA LEU A 743 -5.46 -16.64 -17.14
C LEU A 743 -4.85 -18.03 -16.94
N SER A 744 -5.48 -18.93 -16.17
CA SER A 744 -5.07 -20.33 -16.06
C SER A 744 -4.94 -21.03 -17.41
N ILE A 745 -5.93 -20.85 -18.29
CA ILE A 745 -5.90 -21.43 -19.64
C ILE A 745 -4.73 -20.85 -20.45
N TYR A 746 -4.45 -19.54 -20.33
CA TYR A 746 -3.26 -18.91 -20.93
C TYR A 746 -1.93 -19.43 -20.35
N GLU A 747 -1.88 -19.71 -19.05
CA GLU A 747 -0.71 -20.28 -18.35
C GLU A 747 -0.46 -21.76 -18.69
N ASN A 748 -1.50 -22.54 -18.95
CA ASN A 748 -1.38 -23.98 -19.16
C ASN A 748 -1.44 -24.41 -20.64
N TRP A 749 -2.10 -23.66 -21.54
CA TRP A 749 -2.33 -24.11 -22.91
C TRP A 749 -1.14 -23.86 -23.84
N SER A 750 -0.58 -24.94 -24.39
CA SER A 750 0.59 -24.94 -25.27
C SER A 750 0.46 -24.07 -26.53
N ILE A 751 -0.76 -23.82 -27.03
CA ILE A 751 -0.99 -22.96 -28.20
C ILE A 751 -0.48 -21.52 -27.98
N PHE A 752 -0.57 -21.02 -26.75
CA PHE A 752 -0.11 -19.68 -26.40
C PHE A 752 1.38 -19.64 -26.05
N ALA A 753 2.04 -20.78 -25.83
CA ALA A 753 3.40 -20.83 -25.29
C ALA A 753 4.43 -19.99 -26.08
N PRO A 754 4.47 -19.99 -27.43
CA PRO A 754 5.44 -19.16 -28.15
C PRO A 754 5.25 -17.66 -27.93
N PHE A 755 3.99 -17.19 -27.99
CA PHE A 755 3.63 -15.79 -27.76
C PHE A 755 3.83 -15.40 -26.29
N ARG A 756 3.26 -16.18 -25.37
CA ARG A 756 3.40 -16.00 -23.92
C ARG A 756 4.86 -15.92 -23.52
N ASN A 757 5.70 -16.89 -23.91
CA ASN A 757 7.09 -16.91 -23.47
C ASN A 757 7.88 -15.68 -23.99
N ALA A 758 7.55 -15.16 -25.17
CA ALA A 758 8.16 -13.93 -25.70
C ALA A 758 7.71 -12.69 -24.91
N VAL A 759 6.41 -12.51 -24.66
CA VAL A 759 5.88 -11.36 -23.89
C VAL A 759 6.30 -11.44 -22.42
N ARG A 760 6.30 -12.65 -21.84
CA ARG A 760 6.77 -12.94 -20.48
C ARG A 760 8.21 -12.51 -20.28
N LYS A 761 9.10 -12.82 -21.22
CA LYS A 761 10.50 -12.39 -21.15
C LYS A 761 10.60 -10.87 -21.00
N ALA A 762 9.91 -10.12 -21.86
CA ALA A 762 9.88 -8.65 -21.78
C ALA A 762 9.24 -8.14 -20.46
N GLY A 763 8.21 -8.84 -19.94
CA GLY A 763 7.58 -8.51 -18.67
C GLY A 763 8.52 -8.73 -17.48
N LEU A 764 9.27 -9.85 -17.47
CA LEU A 764 10.30 -10.15 -16.47
C LEU A 764 11.46 -9.15 -16.53
N GLU A 765 11.90 -8.76 -17.73
CA GLU A 765 12.92 -7.74 -17.95
C GLU A 765 12.46 -6.37 -17.42
N PHE A 766 11.21 -5.96 -17.70
CA PHE A 766 10.65 -4.72 -17.14
C PHE A 766 10.51 -4.78 -15.62
N CYS A 767 10.02 -5.90 -15.05
CA CYS A 767 9.91 -6.04 -13.61
C CYS A 767 11.28 -5.90 -12.92
N LEU A 768 12.34 -6.52 -13.48
CA LEU A 768 13.71 -6.38 -12.98
C LEU A 768 14.24 -4.95 -13.10
N GLU A 769 13.93 -4.24 -14.18
CA GLU A 769 14.33 -2.85 -14.33
C GLU A 769 13.66 -1.94 -13.29
N TYR A 770 12.35 -2.12 -13.06
CA TYR A 770 11.60 -1.34 -12.09
C TYR A 770 12.00 -1.68 -10.63
N MET A 771 12.22 -2.95 -10.30
CA MET A 771 12.76 -3.32 -8.98
C MET A 771 14.11 -2.63 -8.72
N ARG A 772 15.06 -2.69 -9.67
CA ARG A 772 16.36 -1.99 -9.54
C ARG A 772 16.23 -0.47 -9.39
N ALA A 773 15.23 0.14 -10.03
CA ALA A 773 14.94 1.56 -9.84
C ALA A 773 14.46 1.84 -8.40
N GLU A 774 13.53 1.04 -7.87
CA GLU A 774 13.05 1.14 -6.49
C GLU A 774 14.19 0.90 -5.48
N ASP A 775 14.98 -0.16 -5.67
CA ASP A 775 16.11 -0.52 -4.81
C ASP A 775 17.08 0.67 -4.69
N LEU A 776 17.39 1.34 -5.81
CA LEU A 776 18.25 2.53 -5.81
C LEU A 776 17.54 3.76 -5.24
N GLN A 777 16.25 3.99 -5.55
CA GLN A 777 15.49 5.14 -5.05
C GLN A 777 15.24 5.13 -3.54
N THR A 778 15.23 3.95 -2.93
CA THR A 778 14.96 3.74 -1.49
C THR A 778 16.19 3.24 -0.71
N ASN A 779 17.36 3.23 -1.33
CA ASN A 779 18.59 2.69 -0.77
C ASN A 779 18.43 1.28 -0.18
N TYR A 780 17.76 0.41 -0.94
CA TYR A 780 17.46 -0.99 -0.67
C TYR A 780 16.58 -1.23 0.57
N ILE A 781 15.90 -0.19 1.05
CA ILE A 781 14.85 -0.28 2.09
C ILE A 781 13.54 -0.74 1.46
N ASP A 782 13.22 -0.27 0.25
CA ASP A 782 12.01 -0.56 -0.51
C ASP A 782 10.75 0.07 0.15
N ILE A 783 9.58 0.13 -0.50
CA ILE A 783 8.42 0.90 0.04
C ILE A 783 7.94 0.37 1.40
N GLY A 784 8.12 -0.93 1.65
CA GLY A 784 7.62 -1.62 2.83
C GLY A 784 8.11 -3.09 2.92
N PRO A 785 7.90 -3.75 4.07
CA PRO A 785 8.55 -5.01 4.45
C PRO A 785 8.25 -6.19 3.52
N VAL A 786 7.04 -6.26 2.96
CA VAL A 786 6.63 -7.34 2.04
C VAL A 786 7.29 -7.16 0.67
N ASN A 787 7.26 -5.94 0.13
CA ASN A 787 7.98 -5.60 -1.09
C ASN A 787 9.49 -5.82 -0.92
N LYS A 788 10.08 -5.40 0.21
CA LYS A 788 11.47 -5.67 0.60
C LYS A 788 11.80 -7.16 0.48
N ALA A 789 11.11 -8.01 1.24
CA ALA A 789 11.42 -9.43 1.30
C ALA A 789 11.35 -10.10 -0.09
N LEU A 790 10.39 -9.68 -0.93
CA LEU A 790 10.21 -10.20 -2.29
C LEU A 790 11.23 -9.64 -3.29
N ASN A 791 11.58 -8.34 -3.24
CA ASN A 791 12.66 -7.74 -4.05
C ASN A 791 14.00 -8.42 -3.74
N LEU A 792 14.32 -8.67 -2.45
CA LEU A 792 15.52 -9.40 -2.05
C LEU A 792 15.61 -10.79 -2.69
N VAL A 793 14.53 -11.58 -2.66
CA VAL A 793 14.52 -12.91 -3.31
C VAL A 793 14.58 -12.79 -4.84
N ALA A 794 13.90 -11.79 -5.42
CA ALA A 794 13.97 -11.53 -6.85
C ALA A 794 15.38 -11.13 -7.32
N ALA A 795 16.09 -10.29 -6.55
CA ALA A 795 17.48 -9.90 -6.79
C ALA A 795 18.44 -11.11 -6.66
N TYR A 796 18.22 -11.96 -5.65
CA TYR A 796 18.97 -13.21 -5.45
C TYR A 796 18.74 -14.23 -6.59
N HIS A 797 17.51 -14.36 -7.07
CA HIS A 797 17.22 -15.16 -8.27
C HIS A 797 17.91 -14.58 -9.51
N ALA A 798 17.81 -13.25 -9.70
CA ALA A 798 18.40 -12.56 -10.85
C ALA A 798 19.93 -12.52 -10.84
N SER A 799 20.58 -12.71 -9.68
CA SER A 799 22.04 -12.89 -9.58
C SER A 799 22.50 -14.32 -9.88
N ASN A 800 21.61 -15.22 -10.28
CA ASN A 800 21.82 -16.67 -10.37
C ASN A 800 22.24 -17.28 -9.02
N PHE A 801 21.52 -16.93 -7.95
CA PHE A 801 21.73 -17.45 -6.59
C PHE A 801 23.08 -17.05 -5.97
N ASP A 802 23.74 -16.01 -6.48
CA ASP A 802 24.96 -15.46 -5.90
C ASP A 802 24.62 -14.50 -4.75
N LEU A 803 25.00 -14.92 -3.53
CA LEU A 803 24.91 -14.11 -2.31
C LEU A 803 25.90 -12.93 -2.31
N ASN A 804 27.01 -13.02 -3.04
CA ASN A 804 28.06 -11.98 -3.06
C ASN A 804 27.73 -10.84 -4.02
N ASN A 805 26.67 -10.96 -4.81
CA ASN A 805 26.18 -9.91 -5.68
C ASN A 805 25.88 -8.63 -4.88
N GLN A 806 26.36 -7.48 -5.36
CA GLN A 806 26.28 -6.21 -4.64
C GLN A 806 24.84 -5.82 -4.26
N ALA A 807 23.86 -6.03 -5.14
CA ALA A 807 22.46 -5.69 -4.86
C ALA A 807 21.87 -6.59 -3.75
N VAL A 808 22.21 -7.88 -3.76
CA VAL A 808 21.82 -8.85 -2.73
C VAL A 808 22.44 -8.49 -1.38
N GLN A 809 23.74 -8.15 -1.35
CA GLN A 809 24.43 -7.68 -0.16
C GLN A 809 23.80 -6.39 0.39
N ASN A 810 23.50 -5.40 -0.46
CA ASN A 810 22.88 -4.15 -0.05
C ASN A 810 21.50 -4.39 0.60
N HIS A 811 20.63 -5.21 0.00
CA HIS A 811 19.36 -5.58 0.61
C HIS A 811 19.54 -6.35 1.93
N ILE A 812 20.49 -7.28 2.03
CA ILE A 812 20.79 -8.03 3.28
C ILE A 812 21.18 -7.05 4.40
N MET A 813 22.04 -6.07 4.10
CA MET A 813 22.47 -5.04 5.08
C MET A 813 21.33 -4.10 5.51
N ARG A 814 20.23 -4.03 4.74
CA ARG A 814 19.00 -3.27 5.05
C ARG A 814 17.92 -4.07 5.76
N VAL A 815 18.08 -5.39 5.96
CA VAL A 815 17.08 -6.20 6.69
C VAL A 815 16.91 -5.73 8.14
N GLN A 816 17.98 -5.27 8.79
CA GLN A 816 17.93 -4.80 10.18
C GLN A 816 17.12 -3.52 10.38
N ASP A 817 16.95 -2.69 9.34
CA ASP A 817 16.13 -1.47 9.45
C ASP A 817 14.64 -1.78 9.70
N TYR A 818 14.23 -3.03 9.46
CA TYR A 818 12.89 -3.54 9.73
C TYR A 818 12.78 -4.38 11.01
N LEU A 819 13.85 -4.63 11.77
CA LEU A 819 13.82 -5.52 12.94
C LEU A 819 13.82 -4.73 14.25
N TRP A 820 12.81 -4.99 15.09
CA TRP A 820 12.64 -4.36 16.40
C TRP A 820 12.66 -5.39 17.52
N VAL A 821 13.18 -5.01 18.70
CA VAL A 821 13.27 -5.88 19.88
C VAL A 821 12.58 -5.22 21.06
N ALA A 822 11.53 -5.87 21.56
CA ALA A 822 10.82 -5.47 22.78
C ALA A 822 10.70 -6.66 23.75
N GLU A 823 10.04 -6.49 24.89
CA GLU A 823 9.92 -7.55 25.91
C GLU A 823 9.17 -8.81 25.47
N ASP A 824 8.50 -8.78 24.31
CA ASP A 824 7.84 -9.92 23.66
C ASP A 824 8.68 -10.57 22.55
N GLY A 825 9.94 -10.16 22.36
CA GLY A 825 10.88 -10.77 21.40
C GLY A 825 11.27 -9.85 20.25
N MET A 826 11.71 -10.46 19.14
CA MET A 826 12.05 -9.75 17.90
C MET A 826 10.92 -9.88 16.88
N LYS A 827 10.51 -8.75 16.30
CA LYS A 827 9.47 -8.66 15.28
C LYS A 827 9.92 -7.85 14.07
N MET A 828 9.19 -8.00 12.96
CA MET A 828 9.37 -7.17 11.78
C MET A 828 8.37 -6.01 11.79
N GLN A 829 8.89 -4.80 11.66
CA GLN A 829 8.15 -3.55 11.62
C GLN A 829 7.36 -3.41 10.30
N GLY A 830 6.21 -2.73 10.33
CA GLY A 830 5.36 -2.50 9.14
C GLY A 830 5.96 -1.58 8.08
N TYR A 831 6.97 -0.80 8.46
CA TYR A 831 7.87 0.02 7.64
C TYR A 831 9.26 -0.04 8.30
N ASN A 832 10.28 0.65 7.80
CA ASN A 832 11.56 0.79 8.51
C ASN A 832 11.49 1.71 9.76
N GLY A 833 10.32 1.81 10.39
CA GLY A 833 9.95 2.68 11.52
C GLY A 833 8.90 3.75 11.19
N SER A 834 8.54 4.54 12.19
CA SER A 834 7.57 5.65 12.16
C SER A 834 8.20 7.00 12.52
N GLN A 835 9.51 7.14 12.31
CA GLN A 835 10.36 8.16 12.94
C GLN A 835 9.92 9.59 12.58
N CYS A 836 9.72 9.91 11.31
CA CYS A 836 9.30 11.25 10.90
C CYS A 836 7.86 11.56 11.32
N TRP A 837 6.97 10.58 11.23
CA TRP A 837 5.58 10.69 11.66
C TRP A 837 5.46 11.03 13.15
N ASP A 838 6.02 10.18 14.01
CA ASP A 838 5.95 10.33 15.47
C ASP A 838 6.62 11.63 15.93
N THR A 839 7.75 11.99 15.31
CA THR A 839 8.50 13.22 15.61
C THR A 839 7.73 14.48 15.20
N SER A 840 7.01 14.44 14.08
CA SER A 840 6.23 15.59 13.58
C SER A 840 5.00 15.85 14.45
N PHE A 841 4.32 14.81 14.94
CA PHE A 841 3.24 14.97 15.90
C PHE A 841 3.75 15.36 17.30
N ALA A 842 4.83 14.74 17.78
CA ALA A 842 5.40 15.05 19.10
C ALA A 842 5.72 16.55 19.24
N ILE A 843 6.33 17.17 18.22
CA ILE A 843 6.68 18.59 18.31
C ILE A 843 5.49 19.54 18.18
N GLN A 844 4.45 19.17 17.42
CA GLN A 844 3.18 19.92 17.39
C GLN A 844 2.49 19.87 18.76
N ALA A 845 2.46 18.71 19.42
CA ALA A 845 1.92 18.56 20.78
C ALA A 845 2.65 19.46 21.80
N VAL A 846 3.98 19.56 21.74
CA VAL A 846 4.77 20.45 22.62
C VAL A 846 4.56 21.94 22.28
N TRP A 847 4.38 22.28 21.00
CA TRP A 847 4.07 23.64 20.56
C TRP A 847 2.68 24.10 21.03
N GLU A 848 1.64 23.26 20.91
CA GLU A 848 0.30 23.61 21.43
C GLU A 848 0.22 23.66 22.96
N CYS A 849 1.11 22.97 23.67
CA CYS A 849 1.28 23.19 25.10
C CYS A 849 1.94 24.54 25.45
N GLY A 850 2.54 25.24 24.47
CA GLY A 850 3.32 26.46 24.67
C GLY A 850 4.71 26.21 25.30
N LEU A 851 5.31 25.03 25.09
CA LEU A 851 6.47 24.56 25.89
C LEU A 851 7.77 24.34 25.09
N LEU A 852 7.84 24.72 23.80
CA LEU A 852 9.04 24.52 22.96
C LEU A 852 10.34 25.05 23.61
N ASP A 853 10.31 26.26 24.16
CA ASP A 853 11.47 26.92 24.77
C ASP A 853 11.70 26.52 26.24
N LYS A 854 10.77 25.78 26.85
CA LYS A 854 11.02 25.07 28.12
C LYS A 854 11.90 23.84 27.90
N PHE A 855 11.82 23.22 26.72
CA PHE A 855 12.64 22.07 26.31
C PHE A 855 13.51 22.40 25.08
N PRO A 856 14.38 23.44 25.14
CA PRO A 856 15.00 24.01 23.94
C PRO A 856 16.00 23.05 23.26
N ILE A 857 16.64 22.16 24.02
CA ILE A 857 17.55 21.13 23.49
C ILE A 857 16.76 20.11 22.67
N MET A 858 15.63 19.63 23.20
CA MET A 858 14.73 18.68 22.53
C MET A 858 14.19 19.28 21.24
N SER A 859 13.65 20.51 21.31
CA SER A 859 13.15 21.26 20.15
C SER A 859 14.23 21.48 19.07
N SER A 860 15.47 21.79 19.49
CA SER A 860 16.62 21.96 18.57
C SER A 860 17.03 20.65 17.89
N LYS A 861 16.99 19.52 18.63
CA LYS A 861 17.21 18.17 18.09
C LYS A 861 16.14 17.81 17.04
N VAL A 862 14.85 18.11 17.30
CA VAL A 862 13.78 17.88 16.31
C VAL A 862 13.97 18.71 15.05
N TRP A 863 14.30 20.00 15.18
CA TRP A 863 14.62 20.84 14.02
C TRP A 863 15.74 20.23 13.17
N ALA A 864 16.82 19.79 13.82
CA ALA A 864 17.94 19.15 13.15
C ALA A 864 17.52 17.86 12.43
N TYR A 865 16.61 17.07 13.01
CA TYR A 865 16.07 15.87 12.39
C TYR A 865 15.23 16.21 11.14
N LEU A 866 14.18 17.04 11.28
CA LEU A 866 13.29 17.40 10.16
C LEU A 866 14.04 18.09 9.01
N GLU A 867 15.10 18.87 9.32
CA GLU A 867 15.99 19.47 8.32
C GLU A 867 16.70 18.43 7.44
N ARG A 868 17.12 17.30 8.02
CA ARG A 868 17.81 16.21 7.29
C ARG A 868 16.83 15.28 6.58
N THR A 869 15.69 14.99 7.22
CA THR A 869 14.69 14.03 6.73
C THR A 869 13.91 14.52 5.51
N GLN A 870 13.90 15.84 5.24
CA GLN A 870 13.25 16.37 4.03
C GLN A 870 13.96 15.89 2.76
N ILE A 871 13.20 15.34 1.82
CA ILE A 871 13.69 14.86 0.52
C ILE A 871 14.06 16.07 -0.34
N LEU A 872 15.35 16.26 -0.66
CA LEU A 872 15.81 17.41 -1.48
C LEU A 872 16.21 17.04 -2.91
N SER A 873 16.30 15.75 -3.23
CA SER A 873 16.55 15.24 -4.58
C SER A 873 17.81 15.80 -5.27
N THR A 874 18.85 16.08 -4.50
CA THR A 874 20.21 16.38 -4.98
C THR A 874 21.15 15.22 -4.68
N GLU A 875 22.23 15.08 -5.45
CA GLU A 875 23.31 14.11 -5.23
C GLU A 875 23.86 14.14 -3.80
N ALA A 876 24.13 15.32 -3.24
CA ALA A 876 24.58 15.49 -1.85
C ALA A 876 23.47 15.34 -0.78
N SER A 877 22.25 14.99 -1.17
CA SER A 877 21.12 14.75 -0.26
C SER A 877 20.57 13.33 -0.30
N GLN A 878 20.85 12.61 -1.39
CA GLN A 878 20.40 11.25 -1.58
C GLN A 878 21.52 10.28 -1.21
N ALA A 879 21.17 9.21 -0.52
CA ALA A 879 22.11 8.20 -0.04
C ALA A 879 22.63 7.26 -1.15
N SER A 880 22.20 7.50 -2.39
CA SER A 880 22.37 6.67 -3.57
C SER A 880 22.18 7.53 -4.84
N PRO A 881 22.38 6.98 -6.05
CA PRO A 881 22.04 7.65 -7.31
C PRO A 881 20.55 7.95 -7.52
N ALA A 882 19.68 7.79 -6.49
CA ALA A 882 18.23 8.02 -6.53
C ALA A 882 17.82 9.31 -7.25
N TYR A 883 18.62 10.38 -7.16
CA TYR A 883 18.32 11.66 -7.79
C TYR A 883 18.13 11.58 -9.31
N GLN A 884 18.72 10.60 -10.00
CA GLN A 884 18.52 10.41 -11.44
C GLN A 884 17.08 9.98 -11.79
N TYR A 885 16.39 9.32 -10.85
CA TYR A 885 15.01 8.86 -11.03
C TYR A 885 13.98 9.96 -10.76
N GLU A 886 14.42 11.16 -10.36
CA GLU A 886 13.60 12.38 -10.30
C GLU A 886 13.54 13.15 -11.63
N SER A 887 14.07 12.59 -12.72
CA SER A 887 13.72 13.05 -14.07
C SER A 887 12.23 12.75 -14.35
N CYS A 888 11.57 13.57 -15.18
CA CYS A 888 10.18 13.29 -15.56
C CYS A 888 10.04 11.94 -16.27
N GLU A 889 10.99 11.61 -17.16
CA GLU A 889 11.03 10.34 -17.88
C GLU A 889 11.07 9.12 -16.94
N ASN A 890 11.93 9.15 -15.90
CA ASN A 890 12.00 8.05 -14.94
C ASN A 890 10.78 8.00 -14.02
N ARG A 891 10.23 9.15 -13.59
CA ARG A 891 8.98 9.18 -12.82
C ARG A 891 7.78 8.65 -13.62
N ASP A 892 7.70 8.96 -14.90
CA ASP A 892 6.65 8.48 -15.80
C ASP A 892 6.80 6.98 -16.10
N LYS A 893 8.04 6.49 -16.26
CA LYS A 893 8.37 5.07 -16.51
C LYS A 893 8.15 4.17 -15.29
N PHE A 894 8.56 4.65 -14.11
CA PHE A 894 8.51 3.91 -12.84
C PHE A 894 7.39 4.41 -11.92
N TYR A 895 6.43 5.14 -12.49
CA TYR A 895 5.18 5.57 -11.88
C TYR A 895 5.34 6.26 -10.51
N ARG A 896 6.44 6.98 -10.26
CA ARG A 896 6.71 7.66 -8.98
C ARG A 896 6.15 9.08 -9.01
N HIS A 897 5.47 9.51 -7.94
CA HIS A 897 5.13 10.93 -7.76
C HIS A 897 6.36 11.80 -7.50
N VAL A 898 6.25 13.12 -7.67
CA VAL A 898 7.34 14.07 -7.38
C VAL A 898 7.68 14.09 -5.89
N SER A 899 8.96 13.95 -5.53
CA SER A 899 9.38 13.84 -4.13
C SER A 899 10.12 15.03 -3.55
N LYS A 900 10.75 15.88 -4.38
CA LYS A 900 11.52 17.05 -3.92
C LYS A 900 10.65 18.00 -3.09
N GLY A 901 11.00 18.15 -1.81
CA GLY A 901 10.29 18.95 -0.82
C GLY A 901 9.47 18.14 0.18
N GLY A 902 9.17 16.88 -0.12
CA GLY A 902 8.35 16.01 0.73
C GLY A 902 9.05 15.51 1.99
N TRP A 903 8.26 14.99 2.92
CA TRP A 903 8.73 14.14 4.03
C TRP A 903 8.11 12.74 3.92
N PRO A 904 8.91 11.68 4.16
CA PRO A 904 8.44 10.31 4.25
C PRO A 904 7.82 10.03 5.63
N PHE A 905 7.19 8.86 5.79
CA PHE A 905 6.70 8.39 7.08
C PHE A 905 7.83 8.05 8.06
N SER A 906 8.89 7.41 7.55
CA SER A 906 10.00 6.86 8.33
C SER A 906 11.24 7.76 8.29
N THR A 907 12.14 7.56 7.32
CA THR A 907 13.47 8.20 7.23
C THR A 907 13.77 8.74 5.83
N SER A 908 14.70 9.68 5.72
CA SER A 908 15.22 10.23 4.44
C SER A 908 15.53 9.14 3.41
N ALA A 909 16.18 8.07 3.85
CA ALA A 909 16.60 6.94 3.02
C ALA A 909 15.44 6.14 2.42
N HIS A 910 14.26 6.10 3.05
CA HIS A 910 13.07 5.44 2.50
C HIS A 910 12.58 6.12 1.22
N GLY A 911 12.79 7.43 1.08
CA GLY A 911 12.63 8.17 -0.18
C GLY A 911 11.20 8.29 -0.72
N TRP A 912 10.19 7.73 -0.06
CA TRP A 912 8.78 7.85 -0.45
C TRP A 912 8.07 8.93 0.37
N PRO A 913 7.76 10.11 -0.21
CA PRO A 913 6.94 11.11 0.45
C PRO A 913 5.50 10.61 0.60
N ILE A 914 4.80 11.11 1.63
CA ILE A 914 3.35 10.92 1.80
C ILE A 914 2.72 12.30 1.99
N SER A 915 1.48 12.51 1.54
CA SER A 915 0.79 13.81 1.61
C SER A 915 0.65 14.30 3.06
N ASP A 916 0.20 13.42 3.96
CA ASP A 916 0.10 13.68 5.39
C ASP A 916 1.46 13.84 6.04
N CYS A 917 2.42 12.94 5.83
CA CYS A 917 3.76 13.03 6.40
C CYS A 917 4.49 14.32 5.95
N THR A 918 4.25 14.77 4.71
CA THR A 918 4.73 16.07 4.22
C THR A 918 3.99 17.24 4.88
N GLY A 919 2.68 17.12 5.10
CA GLY A 919 1.88 18.12 5.81
C GLY A 919 2.28 18.26 7.29
N GLU A 920 2.36 17.15 8.02
CA GLU A 920 2.76 17.08 9.42
C GLU A 920 4.23 17.50 9.61
N GLY A 921 5.14 17.06 8.72
CA GLY A 921 6.54 17.50 8.72
C GLY A 921 6.68 19.00 8.48
N LEU A 922 5.90 19.55 7.54
CA LEU A 922 5.83 20.99 7.30
C LEU A 922 5.28 21.74 8.53
N LYS A 923 4.16 21.29 9.12
CA LYS A 923 3.61 21.88 10.35
C LYS A 923 4.59 21.82 11.52
N GLY A 924 5.29 20.71 11.71
CA GLY A 924 6.34 20.57 12.73
C GLY A 924 7.47 21.61 12.56
N VAL A 925 7.90 21.85 11.31
CA VAL A 925 8.87 22.93 11.01
C VAL A 925 8.26 24.32 11.28
N LEU A 926 7.04 24.59 10.83
CA LEU A 926 6.37 25.89 11.03
C LEU A 926 6.11 26.20 12.51
N ALA A 927 5.82 25.20 13.34
CA ALA A 927 5.70 25.29 14.78
C ALA A 927 7.05 25.62 15.44
N LEU A 928 8.12 24.92 15.05
CA LEU A 928 9.47 25.18 15.55
C LEU A 928 10.01 26.57 15.19
N MET A 929 9.54 27.18 14.09
CA MET A 929 9.88 28.57 13.75
C MET A 929 9.39 29.60 14.78
N ASP A 930 8.44 29.25 15.65
CA ASP A 930 7.96 30.14 16.71
C ASP A 930 8.84 30.09 17.97
N SER A 931 9.76 29.12 18.11
CA SER A 931 10.72 29.05 19.22
C SER A 931 11.89 30.03 19.02
N PRO A 932 12.07 31.03 19.91
CA PRO A 932 13.25 31.90 19.86
C PRO A 932 14.56 31.16 20.12
N ALA A 933 14.55 30.06 20.89
CA ALA A 933 15.75 29.23 21.11
C ALA A 933 16.21 28.55 19.81
N VAL A 934 15.30 27.85 19.12
CA VAL A 934 15.59 27.17 17.85
C VAL A 934 16.00 28.18 16.78
N MET A 935 15.22 29.26 16.60
CA MET A 935 15.54 30.29 15.61
C MET A 935 16.79 31.10 15.96
N GLY A 936 17.16 31.21 17.25
CA GLY A 936 18.44 31.74 17.70
C GLY A 936 19.61 30.86 17.27
N ALA A 937 19.49 29.53 17.46
CA ALA A 937 20.49 28.56 17.05
C ALA A 937 20.63 28.43 15.52
N VAL A 938 19.55 28.64 14.75
CA VAL A 938 19.61 28.75 13.28
C VAL A 938 20.35 30.03 12.85
N LYS A 939 20.05 31.18 13.47
CA LYS A 939 20.69 32.47 13.16
C LYS A 939 22.18 32.51 13.51
N SER A 940 22.60 31.80 14.56
CA SER A 940 24.03 31.68 14.94
C SER A 940 24.79 30.65 14.09
N GLY A 941 24.10 29.84 13.28
CA GLY A 941 24.70 28.78 12.46
C GLY A 941 25.02 27.49 13.23
N VAL A 942 24.50 27.33 14.45
CA VAL A 942 24.57 26.07 15.21
C VAL A 942 23.62 25.03 14.60
N LEU A 943 22.40 25.47 14.25
CA LEU A 943 21.45 24.66 13.47
C LEU A 943 21.48 25.10 12.00
N LYS A 944 21.36 24.13 11.10
CA LYS A 944 21.21 24.40 9.66
C LYS A 944 19.80 24.91 9.37
N GLY A 945 19.70 25.97 8.58
CA GLY A 945 18.41 26.57 8.24
C GLY A 945 17.65 25.82 7.13
N ILE A 946 16.33 25.72 7.29
CA ILE A 946 15.40 25.42 6.21
C ILE A 946 15.00 26.77 5.59
N ASN A 947 15.35 26.99 4.32
CA ASN A 947 15.04 28.25 3.62
C ASN A 947 13.60 28.25 3.08
N ALA A 948 13.10 29.42 2.70
CA ALA A 948 11.73 29.54 2.16
C ALA A 948 11.50 28.67 0.91
N GLU A 949 12.50 28.52 0.04
CA GLU A 949 12.42 27.67 -1.16
C GLU A 949 12.12 26.20 -0.83
N ARG A 950 12.75 25.64 0.21
CA ARG A 950 12.45 24.28 0.67
C ARG A 950 11.04 24.12 1.26
N LEU A 951 10.49 25.17 1.86
CA LEU A 951 9.09 25.19 2.30
C LEU A 951 8.15 25.31 1.11
N HIS A 952 8.52 26.09 0.08
CA HIS A 952 7.78 26.17 -1.19
C HIS A 952 7.76 24.83 -1.92
N ASP A 953 8.87 24.08 -1.95
CA ASP A 953 8.93 22.74 -2.54
C ASP A 953 7.93 21.79 -1.84
N ALA A 954 7.88 21.78 -0.51
CA ALA A 954 6.92 20.97 0.26
C ALA A 954 5.46 21.33 -0.09
N VAL A 955 5.14 22.63 -0.14
CA VAL A 955 3.83 23.16 -0.54
C VAL A 955 3.48 22.75 -1.98
N ASN A 956 4.46 22.76 -2.88
CA ASN A 956 4.25 22.32 -4.26
C ASN A 956 3.93 20.82 -4.33
N VAL A 957 4.64 19.97 -3.58
CA VAL A 957 4.32 18.52 -3.47
C VAL A 957 2.89 18.34 -2.97
N ILE A 958 2.50 18.95 -1.84
CA ILE A 958 1.14 18.84 -1.30
C ILE A 958 0.09 19.31 -2.33
N LEU A 959 0.32 20.45 -3.01
CA LEU A 959 -0.61 20.94 -4.04
C LEU A 959 -0.75 20.01 -5.25
N THR A 960 0.29 19.24 -5.61
CA THR A 960 0.20 18.24 -6.69
C THR A 960 -0.56 16.98 -6.29
N LEU A 961 -0.59 16.65 -4.99
CA LEU A 961 -1.27 15.45 -4.46
C LEU A 961 -2.79 15.62 -4.28
N GLN A 962 -3.36 16.80 -4.54
CA GLN A 962 -4.83 17.00 -4.48
C GLN A 962 -5.52 16.33 -5.67
N ASN A 963 -6.48 15.46 -5.38
CA ASN A 963 -7.26 14.72 -6.37
C ASN A 963 -8.42 15.53 -6.98
N GLU A 964 -9.09 14.98 -7.99
CA GLU A 964 -10.25 15.62 -8.66
C GLU A 964 -11.49 15.77 -7.74
N ASP A 965 -11.66 14.86 -6.78
CA ASP A 965 -12.68 14.95 -5.73
C ASP A 965 -12.44 16.07 -4.71
N GLY A 966 -11.23 16.65 -4.69
CA GLY A 966 -10.81 17.71 -3.77
C GLY A 966 -10.09 17.21 -2.51
N GLY A 967 -10.04 15.91 -2.28
CA GLY A 967 -9.28 15.29 -1.19
C GLY A 967 -7.82 15.04 -1.56
N TRP A 968 -7.09 14.49 -0.60
CA TRP A 968 -5.74 13.98 -0.77
C TRP A 968 -5.70 12.49 -0.45
N ALA A 969 -4.95 11.76 -1.27
CA ALA A 969 -4.60 10.36 -1.06
C ALA A 969 -3.23 10.24 -0.36
N THR A 970 -2.69 9.03 -0.20
CA THR A 970 -1.45 8.83 0.58
C THR A 970 -0.19 9.28 -0.18
N TYR A 971 0.36 8.43 -1.02
CA TYR A 971 1.65 8.66 -1.68
C TYR A 971 1.51 9.42 -2.99
N GLU A 972 0.38 9.21 -3.68
CA GLU A 972 0.20 9.61 -5.07
C GLU A 972 -1.26 10.00 -5.33
N ASN A 973 -1.53 10.66 -6.45
CA ASN A 973 -2.91 10.88 -6.88
C ASN A 973 -3.65 9.56 -7.14
N ASN A 974 -4.98 9.59 -7.04
CA ASN A 974 -5.82 8.49 -7.52
C ASN A 974 -5.71 8.37 -9.05
N ARG A 975 -5.08 7.29 -9.53
CA ARG A 975 -4.83 7.02 -10.96
C ARG A 975 -5.85 6.06 -11.60
N GLY A 976 -6.79 5.55 -10.82
CA GLY A 976 -7.75 4.53 -11.21
C GLY A 976 -9.20 4.90 -10.88
N PHE A 977 -10.07 3.89 -10.81
CA PHE A 977 -11.50 4.06 -10.53
C PHE A 977 -11.93 3.11 -9.41
N GLY A 978 -12.91 3.49 -8.59
CA GLY A 978 -13.35 2.67 -7.45
C GLY A 978 -13.88 1.28 -7.81
N TRP A 979 -14.22 1.00 -9.09
CA TRP A 979 -14.54 -0.36 -9.52
C TRP A 979 -13.33 -1.30 -9.56
N TYR A 980 -12.09 -0.78 -9.53
CA TYR A 980 -10.88 -1.60 -9.49
C TYR A 980 -10.82 -2.47 -8.23
N GLU A 981 -11.53 -2.12 -7.15
CA GLU A 981 -11.66 -2.98 -5.97
C GLU A 981 -12.33 -4.33 -6.29
N GLN A 982 -13.10 -4.45 -7.38
CA GLN A 982 -13.60 -5.72 -7.89
C GLN A 982 -12.50 -6.63 -8.48
N LEU A 983 -11.29 -6.09 -8.65
CA LEU A 983 -10.09 -6.81 -9.07
C LEU A 983 -9.17 -7.16 -7.89
N ASN A 984 -9.53 -6.81 -6.64
CA ASN A 984 -8.75 -7.11 -5.45
C ASN A 984 -8.54 -8.64 -5.32
N PRO A 985 -7.29 -9.14 -5.42
CA PRO A 985 -7.00 -10.56 -5.34
C PRO A 985 -6.52 -11.00 -3.94
N SER A 986 -6.41 -10.09 -2.97
CA SER A 986 -5.73 -10.35 -1.69
C SER A 986 -6.52 -11.18 -0.69
N GLU A 987 -7.84 -11.24 -0.85
CA GLU A 987 -8.85 -11.87 0.01
C GLU A 987 -8.93 -11.36 1.46
N VAL A 988 -7.81 -11.05 2.11
CA VAL A 988 -7.69 -10.65 3.51
C VAL A 988 -7.70 -9.13 3.73
N PHE A 989 -7.50 -8.31 2.69
CA PHE A 989 -7.46 -6.85 2.79
C PHE A 989 -8.52 -6.19 1.91
N GLY A 990 -9.00 -5.01 2.31
CA GLY A 990 -9.96 -4.22 1.53
C GLY A 990 -9.50 -2.78 1.30
N ASP A 991 -9.98 -2.19 0.21
CA ASP A 991 -9.61 -0.86 -0.28
C ASP A 991 -8.10 -0.77 -0.57
N ILE A 992 -7.59 -1.70 -1.39
CA ILE A 992 -6.15 -1.78 -1.73
C ILE A 992 -5.83 -1.37 -3.17
N MET A 993 -6.83 -1.29 -4.06
CA MET A 993 -6.55 -1.28 -5.50
C MET A 993 -6.19 0.08 -6.07
N ILE A 994 -6.54 1.18 -5.41
CA ILE A 994 -6.19 2.56 -5.81
C ILE A 994 -5.81 3.39 -4.58
N ASP A 995 -5.04 4.46 -4.77
CA ASP A 995 -4.75 5.41 -3.69
C ASP A 995 -5.99 6.31 -3.50
N TYR A 996 -6.88 5.92 -2.58
CA TYR A 996 -8.12 6.63 -2.27
C TYR A 996 -7.84 7.97 -1.59
N SER A 997 -8.71 8.97 -1.77
CA SER A 997 -8.68 10.17 -0.93
C SER A 997 -9.21 9.86 0.47
N TYR A 998 -8.51 10.30 1.52
CA TYR A 998 -8.83 10.02 2.92
C TYR A 998 -9.13 11.31 3.70
N VAL A 999 -9.94 11.26 4.77
CA VAL A 999 -10.21 12.44 5.62
C VAL A 999 -8.91 12.90 6.30
N GLU A 1000 -8.05 11.96 6.65
CA GLU A 1000 -6.83 12.20 7.42
C GLU A 1000 -5.75 12.86 6.56
N CYS A 1001 -5.43 12.26 5.43
CA CYS A 1001 -4.52 12.81 4.42
C CYS A 1001 -4.98 14.19 3.94
N SER A 1002 -6.30 14.39 3.81
CA SER A 1002 -6.90 15.68 3.44
C SER A 1002 -6.74 16.74 4.52
N MET A 1003 -7.01 16.44 5.80
CA MET A 1003 -6.80 17.40 6.88
C MET A 1003 -5.31 17.73 7.05
N ALA A 1004 -4.42 16.73 7.10
CA ALA A 1004 -2.98 16.97 7.29
C ALA A 1004 -2.41 17.88 6.18
N SER A 1005 -2.77 17.59 4.93
CA SER A 1005 -2.42 18.42 3.76
C SER A 1005 -3.02 19.83 3.83
N LEU A 1006 -4.33 19.93 4.12
CA LEU A 1006 -5.06 21.21 4.14
C LEU A 1006 -4.59 22.13 5.27
N THR A 1007 -4.37 21.59 6.47
CA THR A 1007 -3.92 22.37 7.64
C THR A 1007 -2.50 22.89 7.44
N ALA A 1008 -1.60 22.08 6.91
CA ALA A 1008 -0.25 22.49 6.54
C ALA A 1008 -0.25 23.62 5.48
N LEU A 1009 -1.10 23.50 4.46
CA LEU A 1009 -1.29 24.54 3.44
C LEU A 1009 -1.85 25.84 4.02
N ALA A 1010 -2.79 25.75 4.97
CA ALA A 1010 -3.37 26.92 5.63
C ALA A 1010 -2.32 27.67 6.48
N GLU A 1011 -1.62 26.98 7.37
CA GLU A 1011 -0.62 27.55 8.27
C GLU A 1011 0.61 28.08 7.51
N PHE A 1012 1.04 27.37 6.47
CA PHE A 1012 2.06 27.90 5.57
C PHE A 1012 1.61 29.23 4.94
N ASN A 1013 0.39 29.31 4.42
CA ASN A 1013 -0.11 30.52 3.75
C ASN A 1013 -0.35 31.68 4.72
N GLU A 1014 -0.59 31.42 6.01
CA GLU A 1014 -0.61 32.45 7.05
C GLU A 1014 0.79 33.07 7.26
N LYS A 1015 1.84 32.23 7.34
CA LYS A 1015 3.23 32.71 7.52
C LYS A 1015 3.89 33.21 6.22
N PHE A 1016 3.45 32.74 5.06
CA PHE A 1016 4.02 33.04 3.73
C PHE A 1016 2.94 33.47 2.70
N PRO A 1017 2.18 34.57 2.95
CA PRO A 1017 1.00 34.95 2.17
C PRO A 1017 1.27 35.44 0.74
N SER A 1018 2.52 35.41 0.27
CA SER A 1018 2.93 35.76 -1.09
C SER A 1018 3.11 34.54 -2.01
N HIS A 1019 3.21 33.32 -1.48
CA HIS A 1019 3.50 32.12 -2.26
C HIS A 1019 2.22 31.33 -2.58
N ARG A 1020 1.80 31.33 -3.86
CA ARG A 1020 0.70 30.50 -4.40
C ARG A 1020 -0.64 30.59 -3.66
N SER A 1021 -0.88 31.70 -2.97
CA SER A 1021 -2.01 31.92 -2.05
C SER A 1021 -3.39 31.79 -2.71
N LYS A 1022 -3.50 31.92 -4.04
CA LYS A 1022 -4.76 31.70 -4.77
C LYS A 1022 -5.03 30.21 -4.93
N GLU A 1023 -4.03 29.45 -5.36
CA GLU A 1023 -4.09 28.00 -5.51
C GLU A 1023 -4.29 27.31 -4.17
N ILE A 1024 -3.59 27.76 -3.13
CA ILE A 1024 -3.78 27.29 -1.75
C ILE A 1024 -5.24 27.49 -1.34
N LYS A 1025 -5.77 28.72 -1.38
CA LYS A 1025 -7.17 28.99 -0.98
C LYS A 1025 -8.20 28.19 -1.80
N PHE A 1026 -7.91 27.93 -3.07
CA PHE A 1026 -8.73 27.05 -3.90
C PHE A 1026 -8.67 25.59 -3.43
N ALA A 1027 -7.47 25.09 -3.07
CA ALA A 1027 -7.26 23.76 -2.51
C ALA A 1027 -7.95 23.59 -1.14
N LEU A 1028 -7.81 24.56 -0.22
CA LEU A 1028 -8.48 24.55 1.10
C LEU A 1028 -9.99 24.39 0.94
N ARG A 1029 -10.61 25.19 0.06
CA ARG A 1029 -12.06 25.11 -0.20
C ARG A 1029 -12.48 23.74 -0.72
N ARG A 1030 -11.74 23.18 -1.69
CA ARG A 1030 -12.01 21.85 -2.26
C ARG A 1030 -11.83 20.72 -1.23
N GLY A 1031 -10.83 20.82 -0.35
CA GLY A 1031 -10.66 19.86 0.75
C GLY A 1031 -11.79 19.92 1.77
N GLY A 1032 -12.26 21.12 2.12
CA GLY A 1032 -13.46 21.28 2.97
C GLY A 1032 -14.75 20.76 2.32
N GLU A 1033 -14.90 20.93 1.01
CA GLU A 1033 -15.98 20.33 0.21
C GLU A 1033 -15.89 18.79 0.21
N PHE A 1034 -14.70 18.23 -0.02
CA PHE A 1034 -14.43 16.79 0.04
C PHE A 1034 -14.76 16.20 1.41
N MET A 1035 -14.22 16.75 2.51
CA MET A 1035 -14.44 16.24 3.86
C MET A 1035 -15.92 16.23 4.24
N LYS A 1036 -16.70 17.24 3.85
CA LYS A 1036 -18.17 17.23 4.02
C LYS A 1036 -18.87 16.16 3.17
N SER A 1037 -18.34 15.83 1.98
CA SER A 1037 -18.95 14.83 1.10
C SER A 1037 -18.79 13.38 1.58
N ILE A 1038 -17.76 13.10 2.40
CA ILE A 1038 -17.50 11.78 3.00
C ILE A 1038 -17.92 11.66 4.47
N GLN A 1039 -18.54 12.70 5.05
CA GLN A 1039 -19.10 12.62 6.40
C GLN A 1039 -20.32 11.70 6.41
N ARG A 1040 -20.40 10.80 7.40
CA ARG A 1040 -21.51 9.84 7.54
C ARG A 1040 -22.80 10.48 8.03
N ASP A 1041 -23.93 9.80 7.86
CA ASP A 1041 -25.26 10.23 8.33
C ASP A 1041 -25.30 10.45 9.86
N ASP A 1042 -24.55 9.66 10.62
CA ASP A 1042 -24.39 9.78 12.08
C ASP A 1042 -23.54 11.00 12.52
N GLY A 1043 -22.86 11.67 11.59
CA GLY A 1043 -21.98 12.81 11.84
C GLY A 1043 -20.50 12.47 11.99
N SER A 1044 -20.15 11.19 12.05
CA SER A 1044 -18.75 10.74 12.17
C SER A 1044 -18.03 10.68 10.82
N TRP A 1045 -16.71 10.51 10.89
CA TRP A 1045 -15.89 10.05 9.78
C TRP A 1045 -15.25 8.72 10.14
N TYR A 1046 -15.04 7.87 9.14
CA TYR A 1046 -14.31 6.60 9.31
C TYR A 1046 -12.80 6.85 9.23
N GLY A 1047 -12.04 6.41 10.24
CA GLY A 1047 -10.57 6.42 10.24
C GLY A 1047 -9.98 5.18 9.57
N SER A 1048 -9.13 5.39 8.58
CA SER A 1048 -8.51 4.36 7.73
C SER A 1048 -7.09 3.99 8.13
N TRP A 1049 -6.42 4.85 8.89
CA TRP A 1049 -5.02 4.68 9.33
C TRP A 1049 -4.85 4.43 10.84
N ALA A 1050 -5.91 4.68 11.62
CA ALA A 1050 -5.98 4.36 13.05
C ALA A 1050 -7.43 4.11 13.51
N CYS A 1051 -7.61 3.45 14.66
CA CYS A 1051 -8.87 2.87 15.13
C CYS A 1051 -9.75 3.85 15.94
N CYS A 1052 -10.92 4.32 15.49
CA CYS A 1052 -11.40 4.39 14.11
C CYS A 1052 -12.19 5.69 13.92
N PHE A 1053 -13.33 5.83 14.60
CA PHE A 1053 -14.22 6.97 14.47
C PHE A 1053 -13.75 8.16 15.31
N THR A 1054 -13.21 7.96 16.52
CA THR A 1054 -12.60 9.07 17.29
C THR A 1054 -11.44 9.71 16.54
N TYR A 1055 -10.61 8.90 15.88
CA TYR A 1055 -9.56 9.34 14.97
C TYR A 1055 -10.13 10.11 13.77
N GLY A 1056 -11.02 9.49 12.98
CA GLY A 1056 -11.64 10.15 11.81
C GLY A 1056 -12.38 11.45 12.17
N CYS A 1057 -13.08 11.49 13.29
CA CYS A 1057 -13.78 12.67 13.81
C CYS A 1057 -12.83 13.81 14.18
N TRP A 1058 -11.64 13.51 14.71
CA TRP A 1058 -10.60 14.49 14.98
C TRP A 1058 -10.12 15.17 13.68
N PHE A 1059 -9.67 14.39 12.69
CA PHE A 1059 -9.25 14.95 11.39
C PHE A 1059 -10.40 15.68 10.69
N GLY A 1060 -11.62 15.14 10.72
CA GLY A 1060 -12.80 15.74 10.10
C GLY A 1060 -13.16 17.11 10.68
N ILE A 1061 -13.21 17.26 12.01
CA ILE A 1061 -13.48 18.57 12.63
C ILE A 1061 -12.33 19.54 12.38
N GLU A 1062 -11.08 19.13 12.63
CA GLU A 1062 -9.93 20.03 12.53
C GLU A 1062 -9.70 20.54 11.10
N GLY A 1063 -9.88 19.65 10.11
CA GLY A 1063 -9.82 20.00 8.70
C GLY A 1063 -10.91 20.98 8.28
N LEU A 1064 -12.14 20.83 8.76
CA LEU A 1064 -13.23 21.78 8.45
C LEU A 1064 -13.03 23.14 9.11
N ILE A 1065 -12.62 23.17 10.39
CA ILE A 1065 -12.29 24.42 11.09
C ILE A 1065 -11.20 25.19 10.34
N LYS A 1066 -10.11 24.51 9.94
CA LYS A 1066 -8.99 25.12 9.21
C LYS A 1066 -9.32 25.43 7.74
N ALA A 1067 -10.33 24.78 7.15
CA ALA A 1067 -10.90 25.18 5.86
C ALA A 1067 -11.77 26.46 5.95
N GLY A 1068 -12.04 26.96 7.16
CA GLY A 1068 -12.85 28.15 7.43
C GLY A 1068 -14.33 27.87 7.66
N GLU A 1069 -14.72 26.62 7.96
CA GLU A 1069 -16.07 26.30 8.40
C GLU A 1069 -16.31 26.83 9.82
N ASP A 1070 -17.48 27.40 10.07
CA ASP A 1070 -17.84 27.89 11.41
C ASP A 1070 -18.03 26.71 12.41
N PRO A 1071 -17.55 26.78 13.66
CA PRO A 1071 -17.75 25.73 14.66
C PRO A 1071 -19.22 25.38 14.92
N SER A 1072 -20.15 26.33 14.72
CA SER A 1072 -21.60 26.11 14.85
C SER A 1072 -22.24 25.43 13.63
N SER A 1073 -21.48 25.15 12.57
CA SER A 1073 -21.97 24.43 11.39
C SER A 1073 -22.53 23.06 11.74
N GLU A 1074 -23.63 22.67 11.07
CA GLU A 1074 -24.30 21.40 11.35
C GLU A 1074 -23.40 20.19 11.06
N SER A 1075 -22.41 20.30 10.17
CA SER A 1075 -21.37 19.28 9.96
C SER A 1075 -20.57 19.02 11.24
N ILE A 1076 -20.00 20.07 11.83
CA ILE A 1076 -19.19 19.97 13.05
C ILE A 1076 -20.06 19.58 14.24
N GLN A 1077 -21.24 20.19 14.38
CA GLN A 1077 -22.16 19.93 15.48
C GLN A 1077 -22.73 18.50 15.47
N ARG A 1078 -22.95 17.88 14.29
CA ARG A 1078 -23.28 16.44 14.20
C ARG A 1078 -22.16 15.57 14.73
N CYS A 1079 -20.91 15.85 14.36
CA CYS A 1079 -19.74 15.12 14.85
C CYS A 1079 -19.55 15.28 16.38
N CYS A 1080 -19.72 16.50 16.92
CA CYS A 1080 -19.70 16.72 18.37
C CYS A 1080 -20.78 15.90 19.08
N ARG A 1081 -22.02 15.87 18.56
CA ARG A 1081 -23.10 15.05 19.12
C ARG A 1081 -22.79 13.54 19.05
N PHE A 1082 -22.20 13.08 17.95
CA PHE A 1082 -21.70 11.70 17.83
C PHE A 1082 -20.69 11.38 18.93
N LEU A 1083 -19.63 12.17 19.08
CA LEU A 1083 -18.61 11.95 20.11
C LEU A 1083 -19.22 11.99 21.52
N LEU A 1084 -19.97 13.04 21.87
CA LEU A 1084 -20.60 13.15 23.18
C LEU A 1084 -21.53 11.97 23.52
N SER A 1085 -22.23 11.40 22.53
CA SER A 1085 -23.09 10.22 22.74
C SER A 1085 -22.33 8.91 23.00
N HIS A 1086 -21.03 8.86 22.69
CA HIS A 1086 -20.16 7.71 22.93
C HIS A 1086 -19.21 7.90 24.13
N GLN A 1087 -19.30 9.02 24.86
CA GLN A 1087 -18.50 9.19 26.08
C GLN A 1087 -18.96 8.21 27.17
N ARG A 1088 -18.01 7.48 27.75
CA ARG A 1088 -18.27 6.47 28.79
C ARG A 1088 -18.44 7.10 30.17
N PRO A 1089 -19.03 6.37 31.15
CA PRO A 1089 -19.26 6.88 32.51
C PRO A 1089 -17.98 7.35 33.24
N ASN A 1090 -16.82 6.73 32.97
CA ASN A 1090 -15.52 7.15 33.49
C ASN A 1090 -14.93 8.40 32.81
N GLY A 1091 -15.63 8.99 31.84
CA GLY A 1091 -15.22 10.19 31.13
C GLY A 1091 -14.42 9.95 29.86
N GLY A 1092 -13.92 8.74 29.63
CA GLY A 1092 -13.16 8.41 28.43
C GLY A 1092 -14.02 8.04 27.22
N TRP A 1093 -13.33 7.75 26.12
CA TRP A 1093 -13.81 7.09 24.90
C TRP A 1093 -12.91 5.90 24.62
N GLY A 1094 -13.40 4.89 23.90
CA GLY A 1094 -12.57 3.74 23.52
C GLY A 1094 -13.16 2.97 22.36
N GLU A 1095 -12.28 2.55 21.45
CA GLU A 1095 -12.59 1.73 20.29
C GLU A 1095 -11.54 0.63 20.18
N ASP A 1096 -11.96 -0.63 20.06
CA ASP A 1096 -11.02 -1.70 19.67
C ASP A 1096 -10.98 -1.84 18.13
N PHE A 1097 -10.07 -2.68 17.65
CA PHE A 1097 -9.87 -2.97 16.23
C PHE A 1097 -11.16 -3.44 15.51
N THR A 1098 -12.16 -4.00 16.21
CA THR A 1098 -13.43 -4.41 15.57
C THR A 1098 -14.15 -3.23 14.94
N SER A 1099 -13.91 -2.00 15.41
CA SER A 1099 -14.49 -0.79 14.83
C SER A 1099 -14.13 -0.59 13.35
N CYS A 1100 -12.90 -0.97 12.99
CA CYS A 1100 -12.37 -0.90 11.63
C CYS A 1100 -12.96 -2.00 10.73
N TYR A 1101 -12.97 -3.23 11.26
CA TYR A 1101 -13.45 -4.43 10.55
C TYR A 1101 -14.96 -4.37 10.29
N ASP A 1102 -15.75 -4.06 11.32
CA ASP A 1102 -17.23 -3.96 11.24
C ASP A 1102 -17.71 -2.62 10.67
N LYS A 1103 -16.81 -1.65 10.47
CA LYS A 1103 -17.10 -0.27 9.99
C LYS A 1103 -18.21 0.43 10.82
N SER A 1104 -18.21 0.19 12.12
CA SER A 1104 -19.14 0.74 13.11
C SER A 1104 -18.47 0.93 14.48
N TYR A 1105 -18.93 1.87 15.31
CA TYR A 1105 -18.28 2.13 16.61
C TYR A 1105 -18.37 0.89 17.54
N ALA A 1106 -17.26 0.46 18.13
CA ALA A 1106 -17.24 -0.71 19.02
C ALA A 1106 -18.18 -0.51 20.23
N VAL A 1107 -19.28 -1.28 20.27
CA VAL A 1107 -20.32 -1.19 21.31
C VAL A 1107 -19.75 -1.38 22.73
N ASN A 1108 -18.74 -2.24 22.89
CA ASN A 1108 -18.07 -2.51 24.16
C ASN A 1108 -16.83 -1.63 24.40
N GLY A 1109 -16.46 -0.78 23.44
CA GLY A 1109 -15.19 -0.06 23.42
C GLY A 1109 -13.98 -0.98 23.61
N MET A 1110 -12.94 -0.50 24.28
CA MET A 1110 -11.70 -1.24 24.55
C MET A 1110 -11.81 -2.20 25.75
N GLN A 1111 -12.92 -2.94 25.92
CA GLN A 1111 -13.15 -3.73 27.14
C GLN A 1111 -12.04 -4.76 27.43
N GLY A 1112 -11.28 -5.22 26.42
CA GLY A 1112 -10.16 -6.14 26.58
C GLY A 1112 -8.84 -5.52 27.04
N TYR A 1113 -8.64 -4.20 26.88
CA TYR A 1113 -7.32 -3.55 27.03
C TYR A 1113 -7.33 -2.21 27.79
N GLY A 1114 -8.49 -1.56 27.85
CA GLY A 1114 -8.68 -0.22 28.41
C GLY A 1114 -9.38 -0.20 29.78
N ASP A 1115 -9.63 1.00 30.29
CA ASP A 1115 -10.30 1.24 31.57
C ASP A 1115 -11.82 1.33 31.38
N ASP A 1116 -12.58 0.35 31.89
CA ASP A 1116 -14.04 0.27 31.69
C ASP A 1116 -14.45 0.55 30.22
N GLY A 1117 -13.72 -0.04 29.27
CA GLY A 1117 -13.93 0.13 27.83
C GLY A 1117 -13.46 1.46 27.21
N SER A 1118 -12.83 2.34 27.98
CA SER A 1118 -12.18 3.58 27.50
C SER A 1118 -10.68 3.38 27.29
N GLY A 1119 -10.07 4.15 26.38
CA GLY A 1119 -8.64 4.18 26.13
C GLY A 1119 -8.06 5.60 26.09
N VAL A 1120 -6.79 5.76 26.44
CA VAL A 1120 -6.11 7.05 26.52
C VAL A 1120 -5.99 7.73 25.15
N VAL A 1121 -5.73 6.93 24.10
CA VAL A 1121 -5.55 7.44 22.74
C VAL A 1121 -6.88 7.91 22.13
N ASN A 1122 -7.94 7.07 22.18
CA ASN A 1122 -9.27 7.46 21.69
C ASN A 1122 -9.85 8.66 22.47
N THR A 1123 -9.63 8.71 23.78
CA THR A 1123 -10.04 9.86 24.60
C THR A 1123 -9.32 11.13 24.19
N ALA A 1124 -8.01 11.06 23.93
CA ALA A 1124 -7.24 12.20 23.46
C ALA A 1124 -7.74 12.72 22.10
N TRP A 1125 -8.00 11.85 21.12
CA TRP A 1125 -8.57 12.26 19.83
C TRP A 1125 -9.97 12.88 19.97
N ALA A 1126 -10.86 12.28 20.78
CA ALA A 1126 -12.18 12.85 21.05
C ALA A 1126 -12.08 14.25 21.68
N LEU A 1127 -11.16 14.45 22.63
CA LEU A 1127 -10.89 15.75 23.24
C LEU A 1127 -10.31 16.75 22.24
N MET A 1128 -9.34 16.36 21.40
CA MET A 1128 -8.77 17.23 20.36
C MET A 1128 -9.84 17.70 19.38
N ALA A 1129 -10.73 16.80 18.96
CA ALA A 1129 -11.87 17.09 18.10
C ALA A 1129 -12.86 18.08 18.75
N LEU A 1130 -13.31 17.77 19.98
CA LEU A 1130 -14.26 18.63 20.71
C LEU A 1130 -13.66 19.98 21.11
N SER A 1131 -12.35 20.05 21.34
CA SER A 1131 -11.62 21.31 21.60
C SER A 1131 -11.50 22.17 20.34
N ALA A 1132 -11.19 21.57 19.19
CA ALA A 1132 -11.18 22.28 17.90
C ALA A 1132 -12.57 22.85 17.53
N ALA A 1133 -13.64 22.12 17.84
CA ALA A 1133 -15.02 22.57 17.69
C ALA A 1133 -15.49 23.57 18.77
N LYS A 1134 -14.69 23.87 19.81
CA LYS A 1134 -15.06 24.70 20.97
C LYS A 1134 -16.39 24.26 21.60
N CYS A 1135 -16.49 22.97 21.92
CA CYS A 1135 -17.72 22.36 22.44
C CYS A 1135 -18.22 23.01 23.74
N ASP A 1136 -19.51 23.39 23.78
CA ASP A 1136 -20.14 24.03 24.93
C ASP A 1136 -20.30 23.11 26.17
N ASP A 1137 -20.26 21.78 26.01
CA ASP A 1137 -20.31 20.84 27.15
C ASP A 1137 -18.93 20.70 27.81
N VAL A 1138 -18.51 21.78 28.48
CA VAL A 1138 -17.27 21.83 29.28
C VAL A 1138 -17.25 20.74 30.37
N LYS A 1139 -18.42 20.21 30.81
CA LYS A 1139 -18.44 19.09 31.76
C LYS A 1139 -18.01 17.78 31.09
N ALA A 1140 -18.38 17.54 29.84
CA ALA A 1140 -17.88 16.40 29.07
C ALA A 1140 -16.37 16.50 28.83
N ILE A 1141 -15.87 17.69 28.46
CA ILE A 1141 -14.42 17.96 28.31
C ILE A 1141 -13.70 17.67 29.62
N ARG A 1142 -14.16 18.25 30.74
CA ARG A 1142 -13.52 18.06 32.06
C ARG A 1142 -13.46 16.59 32.45
N ARG A 1143 -14.51 15.80 32.21
CA ARG A 1143 -14.50 14.34 32.47
C ARG A 1143 -13.42 13.61 31.65
N GLY A 1144 -13.25 13.95 30.36
CA GLY A 1144 -12.21 13.35 29.53
C GLY A 1144 -10.79 13.77 29.94
N VAL A 1145 -10.60 15.03 30.32
CA VAL A 1145 -9.32 15.54 30.85
C VAL A 1145 -8.99 14.85 32.19
N GLN A 1146 -9.96 14.75 33.10
CA GLN A 1146 -9.82 14.01 34.36
C GLN A 1146 -9.52 12.52 34.11
N TYR A 1147 -10.12 11.89 33.10
CA TYR A 1147 -9.77 10.53 32.69
C TYR A 1147 -8.29 10.43 32.31
N LEU A 1148 -7.80 11.27 31.38
CA LEU A 1148 -6.38 11.26 30.97
C LEU A 1148 -5.42 11.50 32.15
N MET A 1149 -5.72 12.46 33.02
CA MET A 1149 -4.93 12.73 34.23
C MET A 1149 -4.98 11.58 35.24
N SER A 1150 -6.12 10.88 35.35
CA SER A 1150 -6.28 9.74 36.26
C SER A 1150 -5.48 8.51 35.83
N ARG A 1151 -5.30 8.34 34.51
CA ARG A 1151 -4.55 7.26 33.84
C ARG A 1151 -3.06 7.56 33.67
N GLN A 1152 -2.60 8.79 33.91
CA GLN A 1152 -1.17 9.11 33.86
C GLN A 1152 -0.43 8.37 34.99
N LEU A 1153 0.67 7.71 34.62
CA LEU A 1153 1.54 6.98 35.54
C LEU A 1153 2.42 7.95 36.32
N GLU A 1154 2.96 7.52 37.46
CA GLU A 1154 3.78 8.39 38.32
C GLU A 1154 5.01 8.95 37.60
N CYS A 1155 5.57 8.17 36.65
CA CYS A 1155 6.67 8.59 35.80
C CYS A 1155 6.28 9.60 34.69
N GLY A 1156 5.01 10.00 34.56
CA GLY A 1156 4.52 10.91 33.50
C GLY A 1156 4.07 10.22 32.21
N ASP A 1157 4.39 8.93 32.04
CA ASP A 1157 3.93 8.07 30.95
C ASP A 1157 2.41 7.75 31.04
N TRP A 1158 1.87 7.10 30.01
CA TRP A 1158 0.53 6.48 30.06
C TRP A 1158 0.64 4.97 29.78
N PRO A 1159 -0.29 4.15 30.33
CA PRO A 1159 -0.27 2.72 30.10
C PRO A 1159 -0.38 2.38 28.61
N GLN A 1160 0.33 1.32 28.20
CA GLN A 1160 0.05 0.66 26.93
C GLN A 1160 -1.26 -0.10 27.05
N GLU A 1161 -2.21 0.23 26.19
CA GLU A 1161 -3.52 -0.39 26.07
C GLU A 1161 -3.56 -1.18 24.74
N GLY A 1162 -4.68 -1.20 24.03
CA GLY A 1162 -4.82 -1.92 22.76
C GLY A 1162 -4.16 -1.23 21.57
N ILE A 1163 -4.16 -1.91 20.43
CA ILE A 1163 -3.58 -1.47 19.17
C ILE A 1163 -4.33 -0.24 18.63
N SER A 1164 -3.59 0.80 18.24
CA SER A 1164 -4.17 2.08 17.83
C SER A 1164 -4.18 2.29 16.32
N GLY A 1165 -3.26 1.68 15.57
CA GLY A 1165 -3.17 1.80 14.12
C GLY A 1165 -3.96 0.72 13.38
N VAL A 1166 -4.35 1.01 12.15
CA VAL A 1166 -4.93 0.05 11.20
C VAL A 1166 -4.46 0.37 9.78
N PHE A 1167 -4.39 -0.63 8.91
CA PHE A 1167 -4.33 -0.42 7.46
C PHE A 1167 -5.27 -1.40 6.73
N ASN A 1168 -5.76 -0.95 5.57
CA ASN A 1168 -6.63 -1.71 4.66
C ASN A 1168 -7.78 -2.46 5.36
N ARG A 1169 -8.37 -1.81 6.37
CA ARG A 1169 -9.48 -2.24 7.26
C ARG A 1169 -9.20 -3.41 8.20
N ALA A 1170 -8.40 -4.39 7.74
CA ALA A 1170 -8.36 -5.74 8.30
C ALA A 1170 -7.04 -6.11 9.01
N CYS A 1171 -6.10 -5.17 9.17
CA CYS A 1171 -4.87 -5.43 9.90
C CYS A 1171 -4.52 -4.29 10.86
N GLY A 1172 -4.43 -4.59 12.16
CA GLY A 1172 -3.94 -3.66 13.18
C GLY A 1172 -2.41 -3.50 13.14
N ILE A 1173 -1.92 -2.29 13.46
CA ILE A 1173 -0.50 -1.96 13.57
C ILE A 1173 -0.24 -1.09 14.82
N THR A 1174 0.86 -1.36 15.53
CA THR A 1174 1.22 -0.64 16.75
C THR A 1174 1.70 0.77 16.41
N TYR A 1175 1.24 1.79 17.14
CA TYR A 1175 1.87 3.12 17.16
C TYR A 1175 2.30 3.44 18.59
N THR A 1176 3.55 3.09 18.96
CA THR A 1176 4.01 3.25 20.36
C THR A 1176 3.90 4.71 20.83
N ALA A 1177 4.21 5.69 19.98
CA ALA A 1177 4.23 7.10 20.37
C ALA A 1177 2.86 7.65 20.82
N TYR A 1178 1.75 7.07 20.33
CA TYR A 1178 0.41 7.63 20.49
C TYR A 1178 -0.05 7.75 21.95
N ARG A 1179 0.35 6.80 22.81
CA ARG A 1179 0.03 6.86 24.25
C ARG A 1179 0.71 8.01 24.98
N ASN A 1180 1.79 8.57 24.43
CA ASN A 1180 2.46 9.75 24.99
C ASN A 1180 2.00 11.02 24.28
N VAL A 1181 2.14 11.06 22.95
CA VAL A 1181 1.94 12.26 22.14
C VAL A 1181 0.51 12.79 22.23
N PHE A 1182 -0.50 11.94 22.07
CA PHE A 1182 -1.89 12.42 22.03
C PHE A 1182 -2.42 12.88 23.39
N PRO A 1183 -2.19 12.19 24.52
CA PRO A 1183 -2.57 12.73 25.83
C PRO A 1183 -1.89 14.06 26.15
N ILE A 1184 -0.60 14.24 25.83
CA ILE A 1184 0.09 15.53 25.96
C ILE A 1184 -0.63 16.62 25.14
N TRP A 1185 -0.90 16.33 23.87
CA TRP A 1185 -1.53 17.27 22.93
C TRP A 1185 -2.94 17.65 23.37
N ALA A 1186 -3.77 16.67 23.73
CA ALA A 1186 -5.14 16.88 24.19
C ALA A 1186 -5.20 17.69 25.48
N LEU A 1187 -4.32 17.41 26.46
CA LEU A 1187 -4.22 18.17 27.70
C LEU A 1187 -3.82 19.62 27.44
N GLY A 1188 -2.76 19.86 26.66
CA GLY A 1188 -2.32 21.21 26.30
C GLY A 1188 -3.38 22.02 25.55
N ARG A 1189 -3.97 21.45 24.49
CA ARG A 1189 -5.02 22.08 23.70
C ARG A 1189 -6.27 22.38 24.51
N CYS A 1190 -6.70 21.45 25.37
CA CYS A 1190 -7.86 21.67 26.24
C CYS A 1190 -7.58 22.78 27.27
N ALA A 1191 -6.39 22.79 27.89
CA ALA A 1191 -5.99 23.87 28.81
C ALA A 1191 -5.97 25.24 28.11
N ALA A 1192 -5.43 25.32 26.89
CA ALA A 1192 -5.42 26.55 26.10
C ALA A 1192 -6.84 27.00 25.67
N THR A 1193 -7.77 26.07 25.44
CA THR A 1193 -9.13 26.36 24.95
C THR A 1193 -10.11 26.71 26.08
N TYR A 1194 -10.04 26.01 27.21
CA TYR A 1194 -11.02 26.06 28.29
C TYR A 1194 -10.49 26.63 29.61
N GLY A 1195 -9.16 26.76 29.77
CA GLY A 1195 -8.50 27.36 30.94
C GLY A 1195 -8.90 26.73 32.27
N ASP A 1196 -8.93 27.57 33.32
CA ASP A 1196 -9.28 27.23 34.71
C ASP A 1196 -10.63 26.50 34.85
N SER A 1197 -11.51 26.54 33.84
CA SER A 1197 -12.76 25.77 33.87
C SER A 1197 -12.56 24.25 33.86
N LEU A 1198 -11.35 23.75 33.61
CA LEU A 1198 -10.99 22.34 33.72
C LEU A 1198 -10.53 21.94 35.13
N ASP A 1199 -10.01 22.88 35.93
CA ASP A 1199 -9.49 22.62 37.27
C ASP A 1199 -10.63 22.68 38.31
N GLY A 1200 -11.21 21.52 38.64
CA GLY A 1200 -12.30 21.40 39.63
C GLY A 1200 -12.73 19.97 39.94
#